data_AF-A0A951JXT8-F1
#
_entry.id   AF-A0A951JXT8-F1
#
_cell.length_a   1.000
_cell.length_b   1.000
_cell.length_c   1.000
_cell.angle_alpha   90.00
_cell.angle_beta   90.00
_cell.angle_gamma   90.00
#
_symmetry.space_group_name_H-M   'P 1'
#
loop_
_entity.id
_entity.type
_entity.pdbx_description
1 polymer ?
#
loop_
_entity_poly.entity_id
_entity_poly.type
_entity_poly.pdbx_seq_one_letter_code
_entity_poly.pdbx_strand_id
1 'polypeptide(L)'
;MDGELIELFSTRRRAISQRLAEMADAYRDRYGIDPPAAVLSSMAQHATLITRPAKRDIDAAAALDSWEQAAREQGRALADLPRRVLGRRPASPDTGTAPADDTSVAAVLDRLAASGRATFTRHDLLRAALDVLPPEERRPEALRGEAERLAERAIASTELLTVTAPDPIGVPDALRRRDGTSVYEQPQRQRWTLRTTLDQERWLLDVAAEPTRRSVPERALEEAIMAHDLSDDQAGAVRELLADDRRVGLLIGPAGAGKTRTLRAVVDAWAQTHGSVIGLTVSQAAANVLAAEAEVRAENTTKWLYEMRRGRWHLPSGALVLIDEASMVATSDLVDLVEQARRAGGKVLLVGDPAQLAAIHIGGAFDLLAERHGATRLREVRRFAQPWERDASLLLRRRDPAALAEYAMRDRIHAGTDRDIEMQLFDAWRADALSTGTDGRRRSVLMIVATNEQAAVVSERARHALLAAGTVSDGPTAQLRDNAASVADHIVTRRNDRRLRTSNGGWVVNGDVWTVLTVHPDGALDARRHSDGSTITLTADYLAHHAHLAYATTAHRAQGMTVDVCHAAITADASHEQLYVAATRGRTANHLWVITDSDRDVVRDPDDLPAAEHVLARVLERRDPDRLSTHQTIADSLREMGSLARLGAIFEDAARTATDQLLRQQLSRHGLADAAGGPQWRTLVARVRQAALAGYDVAALVDEAIHLRAMDDADSTAAVIHWRIGVLTDNTTPLRHRGPLASLPPTEGPAIEVARQTGELIRRRWRDLRTALAVTTQALPWAEALGPRPIEPDEASAWLTAATAITAYRERYELPEHTDMLEERPPASRADARAAWDHARLQADRYLSRRLRDLDDDQLTKLDARMAAAIEARPVFDPSELEAARRDLSAIERLSAMPAGTAISDQRRRLRRRVETLEHARLSHADWRRRAHEAAATRRRVELERRQRSTSRRPLHRTA
;
A
#
# COMPACT_ATOMS: atom_id res chain seq x y z
N MET A 1 -21.79 2.04 31.88
CA MET A 1 -20.95 1.09 32.64
C MET A 1 -20.98 1.52 34.09
N ASP A 2 -20.98 0.58 35.02
CA ASP A 2 -21.06 0.88 36.45
C ASP A 2 -19.65 1.29 36.96
N GLY A 3 -19.47 2.57 37.29
CA GLY A 3 -18.16 3.14 37.62
C GLY A 3 -17.54 2.51 38.88
N GLU A 4 -18.37 2.14 39.85
CA GLU A 4 -17.94 1.56 41.13
C GLU A 4 -17.32 0.17 40.95
N LEU A 5 -17.88 -0.68 40.07
CA LEU A 5 -17.29 -1.99 39.74
C LEU A 5 -15.95 -1.84 39.02
N ILE A 6 -15.82 -0.84 38.14
CA ILE A 6 -14.56 -0.56 37.44
C ILE A 6 -13.48 -0.17 38.45
N GLU A 7 -13.80 0.70 39.41
CA GLU A 7 -12.86 1.10 40.46
C GLU A 7 -12.48 -0.05 41.39
N LEU A 8 -13.45 -0.91 41.75
CA LEU A 8 -13.25 -2.08 42.59
C LEU A 8 -12.22 -3.04 41.98
N PHE A 9 -12.35 -3.37 40.69
CA PHE A 9 -11.46 -4.29 40.00
C PHE A 9 -10.19 -3.63 39.43
N SER A 10 -10.08 -2.30 39.46
CA SER A 10 -8.91 -1.55 39.00
C SER A 10 -7.84 -1.37 40.08
N THR A 11 -7.57 -2.41 40.88
CA THR A 11 -6.57 -2.40 41.96
C THR A 11 -5.18 -1.98 41.47
N ARG A 12 -4.78 -2.42 40.28
CA ARG A 12 -3.50 -2.07 39.65
C ARG A 12 -3.42 -0.59 39.26
N ARG A 13 -4.49 -0.02 38.70
CA ARG A 13 -4.52 1.41 38.33
C ARG A 13 -4.30 2.28 39.55
N ARG A 14 -4.88 1.90 40.69
CA ARG A 14 -4.72 2.59 41.99
C ARG A 14 -3.27 2.58 42.46
N ALA A 15 -2.61 1.43 42.41
CA ALA A 15 -1.19 1.31 42.77
C ALA A 15 -0.27 2.13 41.84
N ILE A 16 -0.56 2.16 40.53
CA ILE A 16 0.20 2.97 39.57
C ILE A 16 0.00 4.47 39.84
N SER A 17 -1.25 4.92 40.02
CA SER A 17 -1.56 6.32 40.30
C SER A 17 -0.94 6.82 41.60
N GLN A 18 -0.96 5.99 42.65
CA GLN A 18 -0.30 6.31 43.92
C GLN A 18 1.21 6.45 43.74
N ARG A 19 1.85 5.51 43.03
CA ARG A 19 3.31 5.54 42.81
C ARG A 19 3.74 6.70 41.90
N LEU A 20 2.92 7.05 40.91
CA LEU A 20 3.13 8.21 40.06
C LEU A 20 3.06 9.52 40.86
N ALA A 21 2.09 9.65 41.77
CA ALA A 21 1.97 10.82 42.64
C ALA A 21 3.20 10.99 43.54
N GLU A 22 3.68 9.90 44.17
CA GLU A 22 4.90 9.92 44.99
C GLU A 22 6.15 10.35 44.19
N MET A 23 6.26 9.92 42.93
CA MET A 23 7.37 10.31 42.04
C MET A 23 7.28 11.77 41.59
N ALA A 24 6.05 12.27 41.35
CA ALA A 24 5.81 13.66 40.98
C ALA A 24 6.09 14.60 42.17
N ASP A 25 5.70 14.22 43.38
CA ASP A 25 5.98 14.98 44.60
C ASP A 25 7.48 15.02 44.91
N ALA A 26 8.19 13.89 44.80
CA ALA A 26 9.65 13.85 44.97
C ALA A 26 10.41 14.70 43.92
N TYR A 27 9.86 14.84 42.72
CA TYR A 27 10.41 15.73 41.69
C TYR A 27 10.19 17.20 42.05
N ARG A 28 8.99 17.54 42.52
CA ARG A 28 8.66 18.90 42.97
C ARG A 28 9.55 19.34 44.14
N ASP A 29 9.78 18.46 45.10
CA ASP A 29 10.65 18.72 46.26
C ASP A 29 12.11 18.93 45.86
N ARG A 30 12.59 18.23 44.82
CA ARG A 30 13.99 18.30 44.37
C ARG A 30 14.28 19.49 43.44
N TYR A 31 13.33 19.86 42.59
CA TYR A 31 13.55 20.85 41.52
C TYR A 31 12.73 22.13 41.68
N GLY A 32 11.83 22.21 42.67
CA GLY A 32 11.03 23.40 42.98
C GLY A 32 9.95 23.73 41.94
N ILE A 33 9.72 22.85 40.97
CA ILE A 33 8.76 23.01 39.87
C ILE A 33 7.98 21.71 39.63
N ASP A 34 6.77 21.82 39.10
CA ASP A 34 6.00 20.64 38.67
C ASP A 34 6.68 19.92 37.50
N PRO A 35 6.64 18.57 37.47
CA PRO A 35 7.21 17.81 36.37
C PRO A 35 6.50 18.12 35.03
N PRO A 36 7.24 18.44 33.95
CA PRO A 36 6.67 18.63 32.62
C PRO A 36 5.96 17.37 32.11
N ALA A 37 5.01 17.51 31.18
CA ALA A 37 4.18 16.40 30.68
C ALA A 37 4.98 15.18 30.18
N ALA A 38 6.13 15.41 29.53
CA ALA A 38 7.01 14.33 29.07
C ALA A 38 7.65 13.55 30.24
N VAL A 39 8.01 14.25 31.32
CA VAL A 39 8.58 13.66 32.54
C VAL A 39 7.50 12.89 33.30
N LEU A 40 6.30 13.44 33.41
CA LEU A 40 5.14 12.75 33.99
C LEU A 40 4.80 11.44 33.24
N SER A 41 4.87 11.45 31.91
CA SER A 41 4.65 10.26 31.09
C SER A 41 5.70 9.18 31.36
N SER A 42 6.98 9.56 31.42
CA SER A 42 8.07 8.65 31.77
C SER A 42 7.95 8.10 33.20
N MET A 43 7.57 8.94 34.16
CA MET A 43 7.26 8.51 35.54
C MET A 43 6.10 7.52 35.59
N ALA A 44 5.06 7.70 34.76
CA ALA A 44 3.91 6.80 34.70
C ALA A 44 4.29 5.41 34.15
N GLN A 45 5.16 5.37 33.14
CA GLN A 45 5.74 4.12 32.63
C GLN A 45 6.59 3.43 33.70
N HIS A 46 7.43 4.18 34.40
CA HIS A 46 8.28 3.66 35.46
C HIS A 46 7.43 3.12 36.64
N ALA A 47 6.38 3.83 37.06
CA ALA A 47 5.42 3.38 38.06
C ALA A 47 4.72 2.07 37.62
N THR A 48 4.41 1.93 36.33
CA THR A 48 3.83 0.72 35.75
C THR A 48 4.77 -0.49 35.80
N LEU A 49 6.08 -0.26 35.63
CA LEU A 49 7.10 -1.30 35.70
C LEU A 49 7.38 -1.75 37.14
N ILE A 50 7.50 -0.81 38.09
CA ILE A 50 7.74 -1.12 39.51
C ILE A 50 6.55 -1.86 40.13
N THR A 51 5.31 -1.48 39.76
CA THR A 51 4.10 -2.10 40.30
C THR A 51 3.74 -3.43 39.63
N ARG A 52 4.59 -3.96 38.74
CA ARG A 52 4.34 -5.21 38.02
C ARG A 52 4.70 -6.42 38.90
N PRO A 53 3.72 -7.24 39.34
CA PRO A 53 4.03 -8.49 40.01
C PRO A 53 4.63 -9.51 39.03
N ALA A 54 5.38 -10.48 39.56
CA ALA A 54 5.86 -11.63 38.80
C ALA A 54 4.66 -12.43 38.24
N LYS A 55 4.76 -12.95 37.00
CA LYS A 55 3.72 -13.79 36.40
C LYS A 55 3.52 -15.03 37.28
N ARG A 56 2.29 -15.22 37.78
CA ARG A 56 1.82 -16.45 38.42
C ARG A 56 0.79 -17.11 37.52
N ASP A 57 0.73 -18.45 37.54
CA ASP A 57 -0.40 -19.17 36.95
C ASP A 57 -1.65 -18.84 37.75
N ILE A 58 -2.68 -18.37 37.05
CA ILE A 58 -3.97 -17.99 37.64
C ILE A 58 -4.96 -19.08 37.26
N ASP A 59 -5.59 -19.68 38.27
CA ASP A 59 -6.78 -20.50 38.06
C ASP A 59 -7.95 -19.59 37.68
N ALA A 60 -8.38 -19.72 36.42
CA ALA A 60 -9.45 -18.90 35.86
C ALA A 60 -10.80 -19.11 36.57
N ALA A 61 -11.08 -20.32 37.06
CA ALA A 61 -12.33 -20.60 37.78
C ALA A 61 -12.35 -19.89 39.13
N ALA A 62 -11.28 -20.04 39.91
CA ALA A 62 -11.13 -19.36 41.19
C ALA A 62 -11.13 -17.82 41.05
N ALA A 63 -10.53 -17.28 39.97
CA ALA A 63 -10.56 -15.85 39.69
C ALA A 63 -11.97 -15.33 39.36
N LEU A 64 -12.74 -16.09 38.57
CA LEU A 64 -14.12 -15.75 38.23
C LEU A 64 -15.03 -15.79 39.48
N ASP A 65 -14.87 -16.79 40.35
CA ASP A 65 -15.61 -16.88 41.61
C ASP A 65 -15.28 -15.71 42.54
N SER A 66 -14.00 -15.35 42.64
CA SER A 66 -13.55 -14.19 43.42
C SER A 66 -14.15 -12.87 42.90
N TRP A 67 -14.23 -12.70 41.57
CA TRP A 67 -14.84 -11.51 40.98
C TRP A 67 -16.36 -11.48 41.16
N GLU A 68 -17.04 -12.61 41.01
CA GLU A 68 -18.48 -12.74 41.28
C GLU A 68 -18.80 -12.42 42.74
N GLN A 69 -17.98 -12.91 43.69
CA GLN A 69 -18.14 -12.63 45.11
C GLN A 69 -17.93 -11.15 45.44
N ALA A 70 -16.85 -10.54 44.95
CA ALA A 70 -16.57 -9.11 45.15
C ALA A 70 -17.66 -8.22 44.51
N ALA A 71 -18.24 -8.62 43.37
CA ALA A 71 -19.36 -7.91 42.78
C ALA A 71 -20.65 -8.04 43.63
N ARG A 72 -20.90 -9.21 44.24
CA ARG A 72 -22.05 -9.45 45.13
C ARG A 72 -21.99 -8.65 46.41
N GLU A 73 -20.81 -8.43 46.96
CA GLU A 73 -20.59 -7.54 48.11
C GLU A 73 -21.00 -6.09 47.81
N GLN A 74 -20.97 -5.69 46.54
CA GLN A 74 -21.48 -4.39 46.05
C GLN A 74 -22.95 -4.46 45.56
N GLY A 75 -23.67 -5.54 45.87
CA GLY A 75 -25.05 -5.74 45.45
C GLY A 75 -25.21 -5.97 43.94
N ARG A 76 -24.21 -6.55 43.26
CA ARG A 76 -24.23 -6.85 41.81
C ARG A 76 -23.96 -8.33 41.56
N ALA A 77 -24.41 -8.86 40.43
CA ALA A 77 -24.12 -10.24 40.00
C ALA A 77 -23.56 -10.21 38.57
N LEU A 78 -22.31 -10.65 38.38
CA LEU A 78 -21.69 -10.67 37.04
C LEU A 78 -22.26 -11.83 36.21
N ALA A 79 -22.68 -12.92 36.85
CA ALA A 79 -23.37 -14.04 36.20
C ALA A 79 -24.68 -13.63 35.48
N ASP A 80 -25.31 -12.52 35.88
CA ASP A 80 -26.52 -12.00 35.24
C ASP A 80 -26.24 -11.07 34.04
N LEU A 81 -25.01 -10.59 33.85
CA LEU A 81 -24.64 -9.70 32.74
C LEU A 81 -24.95 -10.32 31.37
N PRO A 82 -24.57 -11.57 31.06
CA PRO A 82 -24.92 -12.18 29.78
C PRO A 82 -26.44 -12.22 29.56
N ARG A 83 -27.22 -12.56 30.58
CA ARG A 83 -28.69 -12.56 30.50
C ARG A 83 -29.26 -11.16 30.30
N ARG A 84 -28.72 -10.13 30.95
CA ARG A 84 -29.13 -8.72 30.77
C ARG A 84 -28.74 -8.16 29.41
N VAL A 85 -27.58 -8.55 28.88
CA VAL A 85 -27.11 -8.14 27.54
C VAL A 85 -27.90 -8.87 26.45
N LEU A 86 -28.14 -10.17 26.60
CA LEU A 86 -28.94 -10.97 25.67
C LEU A 86 -30.44 -10.67 25.76
N GLY A 87 -30.93 -10.28 26.95
CA GLY A 87 -32.31 -9.86 27.20
C GLY A 87 -32.59 -8.40 26.86
N ARG A 88 -31.54 -7.58 26.62
CA ARG A 88 -31.67 -6.25 26.04
C ARG A 88 -32.14 -6.40 24.60
N ARG A 89 -33.45 -6.26 24.38
CA ARG A 89 -33.94 -5.91 23.05
C ARG A 89 -33.40 -4.52 22.74
N PRO A 90 -32.69 -4.31 21.61
CA PRO A 90 -32.49 -2.95 21.12
C PRO A 90 -33.88 -2.32 21.04
N ALA A 91 -34.02 -1.07 21.52
CA ALA A 91 -35.25 -0.33 21.30
C ALA A 91 -35.51 -0.38 19.78
N SER A 92 -36.67 -0.89 19.37
CA SER A 92 -37.10 -0.73 17.98
C SER A 92 -37.02 0.76 17.69
N PRO A 93 -36.32 1.20 16.63
CA PRO A 93 -36.32 2.61 16.27
C PRO A 93 -37.78 3.04 16.15
N ASP A 94 -38.12 4.13 16.84
CA ASP A 94 -39.45 4.70 16.81
C ASP A 94 -39.81 4.95 15.34
N THR A 95 -40.79 4.20 14.82
CA THR A 95 -41.22 4.27 13.42
C THR A 95 -41.98 5.56 13.11
N GLY A 96 -42.16 6.45 14.10
CA GLY A 96 -42.80 7.74 13.99
C GLY A 96 -41.85 8.86 13.59
N THR A 97 -41.48 8.94 12.32
CA THR A 97 -41.08 10.21 11.68
C THR A 97 -41.27 10.04 10.17
N ALA A 98 -41.82 11.07 9.52
CA ALA A 98 -42.20 11.04 8.12
C ALA A 98 -41.09 10.47 7.23
N PRO A 99 -41.42 9.69 6.19
CA PRO A 99 -40.41 9.22 5.25
C PRO A 99 -39.62 10.43 4.74
N ALA A 100 -38.29 10.33 4.71
CA ALA A 100 -37.51 11.26 3.91
C ALA A 100 -38.14 11.29 2.51
N ASP A 101 -38.27 12.46 1.91
CA ASP A 101 -38.84 12.59 0.57
C ASP A 101 -37.80 12.19 -0.49
N ASP A 102 -38.21 12.09 -1.76
CA ASP A 102 -37.28 11.80 -2.88
C ASP A 102 -36.27 12.93 -3.09
N THR A 103 -36.65 14.17 -2.71
CA THR A 103 -35.76 15.35 -2.70
C THR A 103 -34.53 15.12 -1.84
N SER A 104 -34.70 14.54 -0.64
CA SER A 104 -33.61 14.24 0.28
C SER A 104 -32.65 13.19 -0.29
N VAL A 105 -33.16 12.20 -1.05
CA VAL A 105 -32.31 11.20 -1.72
C VAL A 105 -31.49 11.86 -2.83
N ALA A 106 -32.11 12.70 -3.66
CA ALA A 106 -31.41 13.45 -4.69
C ALA A 106 -30.29 14.33 -4.10
N ALA A 107 -30.56 15.02 -2.99
CA ALA A 107 -29.55 15.81 -2.29
C ALA A 107 -28.38 14.97 -1.78
N VAL A 108 -28.63 13.74 -1.29
CA VAL A 108 -27.54 12.82 -0.91
C VAL A 108 -26.71 12.43 -2.13
N LEU A 109 -27.35 12.07 -3.25
CA LEU A 109 -26.64 11.74 -4.49
C LEU A 109 -25.80 12.91 -5.01
N ASP A 110 -26.31 14.14 -4.93
CA ASP A 110 -25.59 15.36 -5.29
C ASP A 110 -24.38 15.58 -4.37
N ARG A 111 -24.51 15.33 -3.06
CA ARG A 111 -23.38 15.38 -2.12
C ARG A 111 -22.31 14.34 -2.45
N LEU A 112 -22.70 13.12 -2.81
CA LEU A 112 -21.77 12.09 -3.24
C LEU A 112 -21.06 12.49 -4.54
N ALA A 113 -21.79 13.02 -5.53
CA ALA A 113 -21.21 13.50 -6.79
C ALA A 113 -20.19 14.62 -6.56
N ALA A 114 -20.46 15.52 -5.61
CA ALA A 114 -19.58 16.62 -5.25
C ALA A 114 -18.35 16.22 -4.41
N SER A 115 -18.31 14.99 -3.86
CA SER A 115 -17.23 14.54 -2.98
C SER A 115 -15.89 14.32 -3.70
N GLY A 116 -15.91 14.20 -5.03
CA GLY A 116 -14.72 13.92 -5.83
C GLY A 116 -14.32 12.44 -5.90
N ARG A 117 -15.13 11.52 -5.36
CA ARG A 117 -14.83 10.08 -5.37
C ARG A 117 -15.59 9.32 -6.45
N ALA A 118 -14.94 8.33 -7.06
CA ALA A 118 -15.57 7.43 -8.02
C ALA A 118 -16.46 6.38 -7.34
N THR A 119 -16.10 5.95 -6.13
CA THR A 119 -16.85 4.96 -5.36
C THR A 119 -16.99 5.37 -3.89
N PHE A 120 -18.01 4.85 -3.24
CA PHE A 120 -18.44 5.25 -1.91
C PHE A 120 -18.55 4.03 -1.00
N THR A 121 -18.20 4.23 0.27
CA THR A 121 -18.44 3.28 1.35
C THR A 121 -19.78 3.58 2.04
N ARG A 122 -20.22 2.68 2.92
CA ARG A 122 -21.39 2.94 3.78
C ARG A 122 -21.17 4.17 4.68
N HIS A 123 -19.93 4.41 5.10
CA HIS A 123 -19.61 5.60 5.89
C HIS A 123 -19.81 6.89 5.10
N ASP A 124 -19.42 6.90 3.82
CA ASP A 124 -19.59 8.08 2.95
C ASP A 124 -21.07 8.36 2.70
N LEU A 125 -21.87 7.32 2.50
CA LEU A 125 -23.33 7.43 2.38
C LEU A 125 -23.96 8.00 3.66
N LEU A 126 -23.57 7.50 4.83
CA LEU A 126 -24.06 8.03 6.11
C LEU A 126 -23.63 9.47 6.34
N ARG A 127 -22.39 9.83 5.97
CA ARG A 127 -21.92 11.21 6.05
C ARG A 127 -22.72 12.12 5.11
N ALA A 128 -22.90 11.74 3.85
CA ALA A 128 -23.71 12.49 2.90
C ALA A 128 -25.17 12.64 3.37
N ALA A 129 -25.75 11.58 3.96
CA ALA A 129 -27.07 11.64 4.57
C ALA A 129 -27.11 12.64 5.75
N LEU A 130 -26.14 12.60 6.66
CA LEU A 130 -26.03 13.54 7.77
C LEU A 130 -25.85 14.99 7.31
N ASP A 131 -25.10 15.23 6.23
CA ASP A 131 -24.89 16.56 5.65
C ASP A 131 -26.16 17.15 4.99
N VAL A 132 -27.15 16.32 4.68
CA VAL A 132 -28.45 16.71 4.11
C VAL A 132 -29.52 16.90 5.18
N LEU A 133 -29.45 16.14 6.27
CA LEU A 133 -30.41 16.23 7.36
C LEU A 133 -30.31 17.60 8.06
N PRO A 134 -31.45 18.21 8.44
CA PRO A 134 -31.42 19.51 9.10
C PRO A 134 -30.73 19.41 10.47
N PRO A 135 -29.97 20.44 10.87
CA PRO A 135 -29.35 20.51 12.19
C PRO A 135 -30.41 20.84 13.26
N GLU A 136 -31.37 19.95 13.46
CA GLU A 136 -32.33 20.06 14.55
C GLU A 136 -31.72 19.48 15.84
N GLU A 137 -32.17 19.96 17.01
CA GLU A 137 -31.83 19.41 18.34
C GLU A 137 -32.44 18.00 18.53
N ARG A 138 -32.02 17.04 17.72
CA ARG A 138 -32.40 15.64 17.82
C ARG A 138 -31.39 14.89 18.68
N ARG A 139 -31.86 13.88 19.41
CA ARG A 139 -30.96 12.95 20.11
C ARG A 139 -30.04 12.26 19.08
N PRO A 140 -28.73 12.06 19.36
CA PRO A 140 -27.80 11.44 18.42
C PRO A 140 -28.26 10.11 17.83
N GLU A 141 -29.00 9.31 18.61
CA GLU A 141 -29.55 8.02 18.18
C GLU A 141 -30.64 8.17 17.12
N ALA A 142 -31.50 9.19 17.25
CA ALA A 142 -32.57 9.46 16.29
C ALA A 142 -31.99 9.94 14.96
N LEU A 143 -31.01 10.86 15.02
CA LEU A 143 -30.30 11.36 13.85
C LEU A 143 -29.59 10.24 13.10
N ARG A 144 -28.92 9.33 13.84
CA ARG A 144 -28.28 8.15 13.24
C ARG A 144 -29.30 7.25 12.53
N GLY A 145 -30.43 6.93 13.17
CA GLY A 145 -31.44 6.05 12.58
C GLY A 145 -32.10 6.65 11.33
N GLU A 146 -32.22 7.98 11.25
CA GLU A 146 -32.71 8.66 10.05
C GLU A 146 -31.68 8.72 8.93
N ALA A 147 -30.41 9.03 9.25
CA ALA A 147 -29.33 8.98 8.28
C ALA A 147 -29.16 7.57 7.70
N GLU A 148 -29.29 6.52 8.52
CA GLU A 148 -29.31 5.13 8.07
C GLU A 148 -30.48 4.88 7.11
N ARG A 149 -31.71 5.27 7.46
CA ARG A 149 -32.88 5.12 6.56
C ARG A 149 -32.70 5.86 5.23
N LEU A 150 -32.15 7.08 5.26
CA LEU A 150 -31.90 7.87 4.06
C LEU A 150 -30.80 7.24 3.18
N ALA A 151 -29.73 6.73 3.79
CA ALA A 151 -28.68 6.00 3.08
C ALA A 151 -29.22 4.70 2.44
N GLU A 152 -30.04 3.91 3.13
CA GLU A 152 -30.65 2.70 2.56
C GLU A 152 -31.59 3.03 1.38
N ARG A 153 -32.33 4.15 1.44
CA ARG A 153 -33.15 4.62 0.30
C ARG A 153 -32.29 5.05 -0.89
N ALA A 154 -31.17 5.73 -0.63
CA ALA A 154 -30.22 6.07 -1.69
C ALA A 154 -29.61 4.82 -2.34
N ILE A 155 -29.28 3.80 -1.54
CA ILE A 155 -28.81 2.48 -2.02
C ILE A 155 -29.88 1.78 -2.87
N ALA A 156 -31.16 1.88 -2.51
CA ALA A 156 -32.26 1.28 -3.27
C ALA A 156 -32.62 2.05 -4.55
N SER A 157 -32.04 3.23 -4.79
CA SER A 157 -32.29 4.03 -5.99
C SER A 157 -31.65 3.44 -7.24
N THR A 158 -32.14 3.79 -8.43
CA THR A 158 -31.54 3.36 -9.71
C THR A 158 -30.25 4.09 -10.04
N GLU A 159 -29.96 5.19 -9.35
CA GLU A 159 -28.81 6.06 -9.59
C GLU A 159 -27.55 5.62 -8.85
N LEU A 160 -27.70 4.80 -7.80
CA LEU A 160 -26.58 4.26 -7.04
C LEU A 160 -26.41 2.76 -7.35
N LEU A 161 -25.25 2.37 -7.86
CA LEU A 161 -24.96 1.01 -8.30
C LEU A 161 -23.94 0.34 -7.39
N THR A 162 -24.17 -0.91 -7.01
CA THR A 162 -23.17 -1.72 -6.30
C THR A 162 -22.07 -2.17 -7.26
N VAL A 163 -20.82 -1.89 -6.90
CA VAL A 163 -19.62 -2.24 -7.71
C VAL A 163 -18.76 -3.32 -7.06
N THR A 164 -19.12 -3.72 -5.84
CA THR A 164 -18.53 -4.90 -5.21
C THR A 164 -19.11 -6.16 -5.82
N ALA A 165 -18.24 -7.05 -6.29
CA ALA A 165 -18.66 -8.33 -6.81
C ALA A 165 -19.33 -9.18 -5.71
N PRO A 166 -20.47 -9.83 -5.99
CA PRO A 166 -21.11 -10.73 -5.04
C PRO A 166 -20.24 -11.96 -4.77
N ASP A 167 -20.51 -12.63 -3.65
CA ASP A 167 -19.82 -13.88 -3.33
C ASP A 167 -20.06 -14.92 -4.45
N PRO A 168 -18.99 -15.55 -4.97
CA PRO A 168 -19.12 -16.55 -6.04
C PRO A 168 -19.67 -17.90 -5.53
N ILE A 169 -19.96 -18.00 -4.23
CA ILE A 169 -20.45 -19.20 -3.56
C ILE A 169 -21.87 -19.00 -3.04
N GLY A 170 -22.69 -20.03 -3.18
CA GLY A 170 -24.00 -20.07 -2.53
C GLY A 170 -23.82 -20.42 -1.07
N VAL A 171 -24.03 -19.45 -0.17
CA VAL A 171 -23.94 -19.69 1.28
C VAL A 171 -25.31 -20.15 1.80
N PRO A 172 -25.42 -21.35 2.40
CA PRO A 172 -26.68 -21.84 2.97
C PRO A 172 -27.14 -20.98 4.15
N ASP A 173 -28.44 -20.96 4.43
CA ASP A 173 -29.04 -20.10 5.49
C ASP A 173 -28.45 -20.32 6.88
N ALA A 174 -28.02 -21.55 7.19
CA ALA A 174 -27.36 -21.87 8.46
C ALA A 174 -26.00 -21.16 8.64
N LEU A 175 -25.39 -20.67 7.56
CA LEU A 175 -24.14 -19.91 7.53
C LEU A 175 -24.38 -18.45 7.11
N ARG A 176 -25.60 -17.96 7.32
CA ARG A 176 -25.92 -16.53 7.19
C ARG A 176 -26.01 -15.87 8.57
N ARG A 177 -25.64 -14.60 8.61
CA ARG A 177 -25.84 -13.74 9.78
C ARG A 177 -27.35 -13.41 9.92
N ARG A 178 -27.71 -12.80 11.05
CA ARG A 178 -29.11 -12.43 11.34
C ARG A 178 -29.71 -11.45 10.33
N ASP A 179 -28.87 -10.67 9.65
CA ASP A 179 -29.24 -9.73 8.59
C ASP A 179 -29.30 -10.38 7.20
N GLY A 180 -29.12 -11.71 7.09
CA GLY A 180 -29.13 -12.46 5.84
C GLY A 180 -27.79 -12.44 5.08
N THR A 181 -26.80 -11.67 5.53
CA THR A 181 -25.48 -11.62 4.89
C THR A 181 -24.65 -12.88 5.13
N SER A 182 -23.74 -13.18 4.22
CA SER A 182 -22.83 -14.33 4.32
C SER A 182 -21.90 -14.16 5.53
N VAL A 183 -21.63 -15.24 6.29
CA VAL A 183 -20.62 -15.19 7.36
C VAL A 183 -19.21 -14.91 6.84
N TYR A 184 -18.97 -15.20 5.54
CA TYR A 184 -17.72 -14.97 4.82
C TYR A 184 -17.61 -13.58 4.17
N GLU A 185 -18.68 -12.78 4.24
CA GLU A 185 -18.66 -11.40 3.77
C GLU A 185 -18.04 -10.50 4.85
N GLN A 186 -16.97 -9.79 4.49
CA GLN A 186 -16.36 -8.83 5.41
C GLN A 186 -17.31 -7.63 5.65
N PRO A 187 -17.50 -7.20 6.90
CA PRO A 187 -18.27 -5.99 7.19
C PRO A 187 -17.70 -4.79 6.41
N GLN A 188 -18.58 -3.93 5.88
CA GLN A 188 -18.22 -2.68 5.19
C GLN A 188 -17.40 -2.82 3.90
N ARG A 189 -17.33 -4.03 3.32
CA ARG A 189 -16.69 -4.26 2.01
C ARG A 189 -17.45 -3.64 0.85
N GLN A 190 -18.77 -3.53 0.96
CA GLN A 190 -19.60 -3.01 -0.12
C GLN A 190 -19.19 -1.60 -0.52
N ARG A 191 -19.18 -1.40 -1.84
CA ARG A 191 -18.85 -0.16 -2.54
C ARG A 191 -19.96 0.13 -3.51
N TRP A 192 -20.28 1.42 -3.61
CA TRP A 192 -21.27 1.94 -4.52
C TRP A 192 -20.67 3.00 -5.44
N THR A 193 -21.27 3.21 -6.59
CA THR A 193 -20.92 4.30 -7.52
C THR A 193 -22.18 4.96 -8.04
N LEU A 194 -22.07 6.18 -8.55
CA LEU A 194 -23.16 6.80 -9.29
C LEU A 194 -23.22 6.22 -10.71
N ARG A 195 -24.43 5.96 -11.19
CA ARG A 195 -24.68 5.54 -12.58
C ARG A 195 -24.02 6.47 -13.58
N THR A 196 -24.12 7.78 -13.35
CA THR A 196 -23.51 8.81 -14.20
C THR A 196 -21.99 8.66 -14.31
N THR A 197 -21.30 8.33 -13.22
CA THR A 197 -19.84 8.08 -13.24
C THR A 197 -19.50 6.85 -14.10
N LEU A 198 -20.23 5.74 -13.91
CA LEU A 198 -19.99 4.51 -14.67
C LEU A 198 -20.29 4.70 -16.16
N ASP A 199 -21.37 5.43 -16.49
CA ASP A 199 -21.76 5.73 -17.87
C ASP A 199 -20.74 6.63 -18.56
N GLN A 200 -20.19 7.63 -17.85
CA GLN A 200 -19.11 8.49 -18.35
C GLN A 200 -17.84 7.70 -18.65
N GLU A 201 -17.41 6.82 -17.74
CA GLU A 201 -16.26 5.95 -17.96
C GLU A 201 -16.47 5.02 -19.17
N ARG A 202 -17.65 4.39 -19.26
CA ARG A 202 -18.00 3.52 -20.39
C ARG A 202 -17.99 4.27 -21.71
N TRP A 203 -18.59 5.46 -21.73
CA TRP A 203 -18.62 6.30 -22.91
C TRP A 203 -17.20 6.69 -23.36
N LEU A 204 -16.30 7.05 -22.42
CA LEU A 204 -14.90 7.35 -22.73
C LEU A 204 -14.19 6.14 -23.32
N LEU A 205 -14.39 4.94 -22.76
CA LEU A 205 -13.81 3.72 -23.29
C LEU A 205 -14.26 3.44 -24.73
N ASP A 206 -15.55 3.62 -25.02
CA ASP A 206 -16.10 3.36 -26.35
C ASP A 206 -15.59 4.40 -27.38
N VAL A 207 -15.65 5.69 -27.03
CA VAL A 207 -15.25 6.79 -27.94
C VAL A 207 -13.75 6.84 -28.16
N ALA A 208 -12.94 6.47 -27.17
CA ALA A 208 -11.47 6.49 -27.28
C ALA A 208 -10.95 5.64 -28.45
N ALA A 209 -11.61 4.52 -28.76
CA ALA A 209 -11.23 3.61 -29.83
C ALA A 209 -11.75 4.02 -31.22
N GLU A 210 -12.59 5.06 -31.32
CA GLU A 210 -13.11 5.49 -32.62
C GLU A 210 -11.97 5.99 -33.53
N PRO A 211 -11.92 5.60 -34.81
CA PRO A 211 -10.89 6.10 -35.71
C PRO A 211 -11.14 7.58 -36.06
N THR A 212 -10.08 8.37 -36.00
CA THR A 212 -10.07 9.77 -36.49
C THR A 212 -9.91 9.85 -38.00
N ARG A 213 -9.30 8.82 -38.61
CA ARG A 213 -8.86 8.78 -40.02
C ARG A 213 -7.92 9.94 -40.41
N ARG A 214 -7.15 10.46 -39.45
CA ARG A 214 -6.16 11.53 -39.65
C ARG A 214 -4.75 11.03 -39.34
N SER A 215 -4.17 10.27 -40.26
CA SER A 215 -2.77 9.82 -40.14
C SER A 215 -1.81 10.96 -40.52
N VAL A 216 -0.65 10.99 -39.89
CA VAL A 216 0.47 11.85 -40.32
C VAL A 216 1.32 11.07 -41.33
N PRO A 217 1.67 11.64 -42.50
CA PRO A 217 2.57 11.00 -43.45
C PRO A 217 3.95 10.73 -42.85
N GLU A 218 4.54 9.58 -43.19
CA GLU A 218 5.85 9.14 -42.70
C GLU A 218 6.96 10.20 -42.92
N ARG A 219 6.90 10.93 -44.03
CA ARG A 219 7.84 12.02 -44.31
C ARG A 219 7.77 13.15 -43.26
N ALA A 220 6.58 13.66 -42.96
CA ALA A 220 6.40 14.75 -41.98
C ALA A 220 6.78 14.29 -40.56
N LEU A 221 6.53 13.01 -40.26
CA LEU A 221 6.93 12.35 -39.04
C LEU A 221 8.47 12.32 -38.88
N GLU A 222 9.20 11.83 -39.89
CA GLU A 222 10.67 11.74 -39.81
C GLU A 222 11.34 13.12 -39.82
N GLU A 223 10.81 14.08 -40.60
CA GLU A 223 11.29 15.48 -40.59
C GLU A 223 11.15 16.10 -39.19
N ALA A 224 10.03 15.87 -38.49
CA ALA A 224 9.84 16.36 -37.12
C ALA A 224 10.77 15.66 -36.11
N ILE A 225 11.01 14.35 -36.25
CA ILE A 225 11.93 13.62 -35.36
C ILE A 225 13.37 14.17 -35.50
N MET A 226 13.83 14.38 -36.74
CA MET A 226 15.16 14.91 -37.01
C MET A 226 15.36 16.34 -36.51
N ALA A 227 14.30 17.15 -36.47
CA ALA A 227 14.37 18.55 -36.03
C ALA A 227 14.63 18.72 -34.52
N HIS A 228 14.32 17.71 -33.69
CA HIS A 228 14.26 17.84 -32.22
C HIS A 228 15.32 17.05 -31.44
N ASP A 229 16.29 16.44 -32.12
CA ASP A 229 17.37 15.62 -31.51
C ASP A 229 16.84 14.65 -30.43
N LEU A 230 15.80 13.90 -30.82
CA LEU A 230 15.12 12.97 -29.93
C LEU A 230 15.96 11.71 -29.69
N SER A 231 15.84 11.13 -28.49
CA SER A 231 16.38 9.79 -28.25
C SER A 231 15.61 8.72 -29.02
N ASP A 232 16.18 7.53 -29.16
CA ASP A 232 15.48 6.39 -29.79
C ASP A 232 14.14 6.07 -29.11
N ASP A 233 14.08 6.13 -27.76
CA ASP A 233 12.86 5.92 -26.98
C ASP A 233 11.81 7.01 -27.26
N GLN A 234 12.23 8.28 -27.34
CA GLN A 234 11.34 9.41 -27.66
C GLN A 234 10.88 9.38 -29.12
N ALA A 235 11.78 9.13 -30.07
CA ALA A 235 11.46 9.00 -31.48
C ALA A 235 10.51 7.83 -31.73
N GLY A 236 10.75 6.68 -31.08
CA GLY A 236 9.83 5.54 -31.09
C GLY A 236 8.43 5.91 -30.60
N ALA A 237 8.34 6.68 -29.51
CA ALA A 237 7.06 7.17 -29.00
C ALA A 237 6.34 8.11 -29.98
N VAL A 238 7.05 9.03 -30.63
CA VAL A 238 6.46 9.92 -31.65
C VAL A 238 5.87 9.11 -32.82
N ARG A 239 6.60 8.09 -33.31
CA ARG A 239 6.12 7.20 -34.38
C ARG A 239 4.85 6.46 -33.98
N GLU A 240 4.83 5.87 -32.77
CA GLU A 240 3.67 5.14 -32.27
C GLU A 240 2.44 6.04 -32.13
N LEU A 241 2.59 7.23 -31.54
CA LEU A 241 1.50 8.18 -31.30
C LEU A 241 0.88 8.73 -32.58
N LEU A 242 1.70 8.98 -33.60
CA LEU A 242 1.25 9.54 -34.88
C LEU A 242 0.76 8.47 -35.87
N ALA A 243 1.17 7.21 -35.70
CA ALA A 243 0.62 6.07 -36.42
C ALA A 243 -0.74 5.61 -35.86
N ASP A 244 -0.98 5.81 -34.56
CA ASP A 244 -2.25 5.47 -33.92
C ASP A 244 -3.40 6.30 -34.51
N ASP A 245 -4.39 5.66 -35.12
CA ASP A 245 -5.52 6.34 -35.77
C ASP A 245 -6.71 6.59 -34.82
N ARG A 246 -6.64 6.10 -33.58
CA ARG A 246 -7.72 6.23 -32.58
C ARG A 246 -7.93 7.67 -32.12
N ARG A 247 -9.15 7.96 -31.66
CA ARG A 247 -9.60 9.27 -31.18
C ARG A 247 -8.77 9.75 -30.02
N VAL A 248 -8.40 8.84 -29.12
CA VAL A 248 -7.63 9.15 -27.92
C VAL A 248 -6.34 8.32 -27.95
N GLY A 249 -5.21 9.02 -28.12
CA GLY A 249 -3.88 8.46 -27.89
C GLY A 249 -3.40 8.74 -26.46
N LEU A 250 -2.50 7.91 -25.94
CA LEU A 250 -1.96 8.07 -24.59
C LEU A 250 -0.44 8.00 -24.61
N LEU A 251 0.21 8.98 -23.97
CA LEU A 251 1.64 9.00 -23.70
C LEU A 251 1.89 8.95 -22.19
N ILE A 252 2.49 7.87 -21.73
CA ILE A 252 2.90 7.70 -20.33
C ILE A 252 4.42 7.86 -20.24
N GLY A 253 4.89 8.75 -19.37
CA GLY A 253 6.31 8.93 -19.13
C GLY A 253 6.61 9.17 -17.65
N PRO A 254 7.64 8.51 -17.08
CA PRO A 254 8.09 8.79 -15.71
C PRO A 254 8.55 10.25 -15.55
N ALA A 255 8.61 10.72 -14.31
CA ALA A 255 9.15 12.04 -13.99
C ALA A 255 10.55 12.24 -14.61
N GLY A 256 10.70 13.25 -15.47
CA GLY A 256 11.98 13.53 -16.12
C GLY A 256 12.29 12.73 -17.39
N ALA A 257 11.31 12.08 -18.02
CA ALA A 257 11.48 11.37 -19.29
C ALA A 257 11.52 12.29 -20.54
N GLY A 258 11.32 13.60 -20.39
CA GLY A 258 11.26 14.54 -21.51
C GLY A 258 9.95 14.47 -22.31
N LYS A 259 8.82 14.31 -21.61
CA LYS A 259 7.46 14.29 -22.20
C LYS A 259 7.24 15.50 -23.12
N THR A 260 7.52 16.72 -22.64
CA THR A 260 7.26 17.95 -23.42
C THR A 260 8.11 18.06 -24.68
N ARG A 261 9.37 17.61 -24.65
CA ARG A 261 10.22 17.53 -25.85
C ARG A 261 9.66 16.55 -26.88
N THR A 262 9.16 15.40 -26.42
CA THR A 262 8.47 14.42 -27.28
C THR A 262 7.20 15.04 -27.89
N LEU A 263 6.44 15.78 -27.08
CA LEU A 263 5.24 16.49 -27.56
C LEU A 263 5.55 17.57 -28.58
N ARG A 264 6.67 18.30 -28.47
CA ARG A 264 7.07 19.30 -29.45
C ARG A 264 7.16 18.71 -30.86
N ALA A 265 7.77 17.54 -31.01
CA ALA A 265 7.84 16.85 -32.30
C ALA A 265 6.45 16.38 -32.80
N VAL A 266 5.58 15.91 -31.90
CA VAL A 266 4.18 15.58 -32.24
C VAL A 266 3.40 16.81 -32.71
N VAL A 267 3.56 17.95 -32.02
CA VAL A 267 2.95 19.23 -32.39
C VAL A 267 3.37 19.63 -33.79
N ASP A 268 4.67 19.60 -34.10
CA ASP A 268 5.18 20.06 -35.39
C ASP A 268 4.71 19.17 -36.54
N ALA A 269 4.79 17.85 -36.37
CA ALA A 269 4.32 16.90 -37.38
C ALA A 269 2.81 17.03 -37.65
N TRP A 270 2.00 17.23 -36.59
CA TRP A 270 0.57 17.45 -36.73
C TRP A 270 0.26 18.81 -37.36
N ALA A 271 0.94 19.86 -36.95
CA ALA A 271 0.74 21.22 -37.44
C ALA A 271 1.01 21.33 -38.95
N GLN A 272 2.05 20.65 -39.43
CA GLN A 272 2.39 20.58 -40.85
C GLN A 272 1.36 19.82 -41.69
N THR A 273 0.63 18.87 -41.09
CA THR A 273 -0.26 17.96 -41.84
C THR A 273 -1.74 18.34 -41.72
N HIS A 274 -2.21 18.59 -40.50
CA HIS A 274 -3.63 18.69 -40.14
C HIS A 274 -4.01 20.05 -39.55
N GLY A 275 -3.03 20.92 -39.27
CA GLY A 275 -3.26 22.27 -38.78
C GLY A 275 -3.29 22.37 -37.25
N SER A 276 -4.35 22.93 -36.67
CA SER A 276 -4.28 23.46 -35.29
C SER A 276 -4.00 22.40 -34.21
N VAL A 277 -3.14 22.78 -33.26
CA VAL A 277 -2.90 22.03 -32.02
C VAL A 277 -3.20 22.94 -30.83
N ILE A 278 -3.85 22.40 -29.79
CA ILE A 278 -4.19 23.12 -28.56
C ILE A 278 -3.72 22.29 -27.37
N GLY A 279 -2.89 22.90 -26.52
CA GLY A 279 -2.48 22.34 -25.23
C GLY A 279 -3.47 22.67 -24.12
N LEU A 280 -3.72 21.71 -23.24
CA LEU A 280 -4.54 21.85 -22.05
C LEU A 280 -3.84 21.19 -20.87
N THR A 281 -3.96 21.77 -19.68
CA THR A 281 -3.42 21.19 -18.44
C THR A 281 -4.10 21.78 -17.19
N VAL A 282 -3.87 21.17 -16.04
CA VAL A 282 -4.62 21.40 -14.80
C VAL A 282 -4.36 22.75 -14.12
N SER A 283 -3.21 23.37 -14.35
CA SER A 283 -2.86 24.67 -13.75
C SER A 283 -2.42 25.66 -14.81
N GLN A 284 -2.58 26.95 -14.53
CA GLN A 284 -2.10 27.98 -15.45
C GLN A 284 -0.56 28.02 -15.49
N ALA A 285 0.13 27.70 -14.39
CA ALA A 285 1.58 27.59 -14.37
C ALA A 285 2.06 26.47 -15.31
N ALA A 286 1.44 25.28 -15.22
CA ALA A 286 1.70 24.18 -16.15
C ALA A 286 1.34 24.56 -17.59
N ALA A 287 0.26 25.31 -17.82
CA ALA A 287 -0.11 25.76 -19.17
C ALA A 287 0.95 26.68 -19.77
N ASN A 288 1.54 27.57 -18.97
CA ASN A 288 2.65 28.42 -19.42
C ASN A 288 3.89 27.59 -19.77
N VAL A 289 4.22 26.58 -18.96
CA VAL A 289 5.33 25.65 -19.24
C VAL A 289 5.09 24.87 -20.53
N LEU A 290 3.90 24.28 -20.68
CA LEU A 290 3.51 23.56 -21.90
C LEU A 290 3.55 24.47 -23.13
N ALA A 291 3.06 25.71 -23.01
CA ALA A 291 3.12 26.68 -24.10
C ALA A 291 4.56 27.02 -24.50
N ALA A 292 5.46 27.17 -23.53
CA ALA A 292 6.86 27.50 -23.78
C ALA A 292 7.65 26.32 -24.34
N GLU A 293 7.48 25.12 -23.78
CA GLU A 293 8.28 23.94 -24.13
C GLU A 293 7.77 23.20 -25.37
N ALA A 294 6.45 23.17 -25.61
CA ALA A 294 5.86 22.54 -26.80
C ALA A 294 5.54 23.57 -27.91
N GLU A 295 5.79 24.86 -27.66
CA GLU A 295 5.49 26.01 -28.54
C GLU A 295 4.09 25.95 -29.17
N VAL A 296 3.11 25.64 -28.33
CA VAL A 296 1.70 25.52 -28.70
C VAL A 296 0.87 26.51 -27.90
N ARG A 297 -0.29 26.94 -28.44
CA ARG A 297 -1.28 27.61 -27.60
C ARG A 297 -1.73 26.63 -26.51
N ALA A 298 -1.41 26.94 -25.24
CA ALA A 298 -1.85 26.15 -24.11
C ALA A 298 -2.74 26.95 -23.14
N GLU A 299 -3.74 26.31 -22.57
CA GLU A 299 -4.69 26.90 -21.63
C GLU A 299 -4.92 26.01 -20.42
N ASN A 300 -5.32 26.62 -19.30
CA ASN A 300 -5.85 25.86 -18.17
C ASN A 300 -7.16 25.16 -18.59
N THR A 301 -7.29 23.86 -18.30
CA THR A 301 -8.45 23.05 -18.68
C THR A 301 -9.78 23.62 -18.18
N THR A 302 -9.84 24.06 -16.92
CA THR A 302 -11.04 24.66 -16.34
C THR A 302 -11.44 25.94 -17.06
N LYS A 303 -10.48 26.79 -17.41
CA LYS A 303 -10.74 28.01 -18.20
C LYS A 303 -11.24 27.66 -19.60
N TRP A 304 -10.60 26.69 -20.27
CA TRP A 304 -11.03 26.23 -21.60
C TRP A 304 -12.50 25.76 -21.57
N LEU A 305 -12.83 24.85 -20.66
CA LEU A 305 -14.18 24.33 -20.50
C LEU A 305 -15.19 25.43 -20.14
N TYR A 306 -14.82 26.38 -19.30
CA TYR A 306 -15.68 27.53 -18.97
C TYR A 306 -16.02 28.39 -20.19
N GLU A 307 -15.02 28.74 -21.01
CA GLU A 307 -15.20 29.54 -22.23
C GLU A 307 -15.99 28.80 -23.30
N MET A 308 -15.73 27.50 -23.45
CA MET A 308 -16.45 26.58 -24.34
C MET A 308 -17.92 26.44 -23.96
N ARG A 309 -18.24 26.20 -22.68
CA ARG A 309 -19.63 26.08 -22.19
C ARG A 309 -20.44 27.36 -22.40
N ARG A 310 -19.78 28.52 -22.52
CA ARG A 310 -20.40 29.80 -22.88
C ARG A 310 -20.45 30.07 -24.39
N GLY A 311 -20.00 29.14 -25.22
CA GLY A 311 -19.96 29.28 -26.68
C GLY A 311 -18.98 30.34 -27.18
N ARG A 312 -18.02 30.77 -26.35
CA ARG A 312 -17.04 31.80 -26.74
C ARG A 312 -15.84 31.22 -27.45
N TRP A 313 -15.44 30.00 -27.08
CA TRP A 313 -14.35 29.26 -27.71
C TRP A 313 -14.90 28.03 -28.43
N HIS A 314 -14.16 27.59 -29.46
CA HIS A 314 -14.47 26.39 -30.25
C HIS A 314 -13.16 25.71 -30.67
N LEU A 315 -13.17 24.39 -30.79
CA LEU A 315 -12.07 23.66 -31.40
C LEU A 315 -12.12 23.81 -32.93
N PRO A 316 -11.01 24.17 -33.59
CA PRO A 316 -10.91 24.12 -35.03
C PRO A 316 -11.17 22.70 -35.56
N SER A 317 -11.73 22.61 -36.78
CA SER A 317 -11.95 21.30 -37.40
C SER A 317 -10.64 20.54 -37.51
N GLY A 318 -10.61 19.33 -36.93
CA GLY A 318 -9.45 18.47 -36.99
C GLY A 318 -8.32 18.73 -36.02
N ALA A 319 -8.53 19.62 -35.07
CA ALA A 319 -7.49 19.99 -34.13
C ALA A 319 -6.99 18.78 -33.32
N LEU A 320 -5.70 18.80 -32.97
CA LEU A 320 -5.15 17.92 -31.94
C LEU A 320 -5.26 18.62 -30.58
N VAL A 321 -5.91 17.97 -29.63
CA VAL A 321 -6.00 18.43 -28.24
C VAL A 321 -4.98 17.65 -27.41
N LEU A 322 -3.92 18.33 -26.99
CA LEU A 322 -2.92 17.78 -26.09
C LEU A 322 -3.35 18.07 -24.65
N ILE A 323 -3.50 17.04 -23.82
CA ILE A 323 -3.85 17.20 -22.41
C ILE A 323 -2.66 16.71 -21.59
N ASP A 324 -1.88 17.63 -21.03
CA ASP A 324 -0.74 17.31 -20.15
C ASP A 324 -1.17 17.25 -18.68
N GLU A 325 -0.50 16.39 -17.92
CA GLU A 325 -0.90 15.95 -16.57
C GLU A 325 -2.35 15.41 -16.54
N ALA A 326 -2.70 14.62 -17.56
CA ALA A 326 -4.04 14.05 -17.74
C ALA A 326 -4.50 13.15 -16.59
N SER A 327 -3.57 12.58 -15.80
CA SER A 327 -3.88 11.82 -14.57
C SER A 327 -4.56 12.68 -13.49
N MET A 328 -4.43 14.01 -13.59
CA MET A 328 -5.05 14.97 -12.68
C MET A 328 -6.35 15.59 -13.22
N VAL A 329 -6.78 15.23 -14.43
CA VAL A 329 -8.03 15.75 -15.02
C VAL A 329 -9.20 14.86 -14.61
N ALA A 330 -10.30 15.48 -14.20
CA ALA A 330 -11.52 14.77 -13.81
C ALA A 330 -12.12 14.00 -14.99
N THR A 331 -12.73 12.85 -14.72
CA THR A 331 -13.39 12.00 -15.72
C THR A 331 -14.47 12.76 -16.50
N SER A 332 -15.28 13.58 -15.83
CA SER A 332 -16.31 14.41 -16.47
C SER A 332 -15.73 15.49 -17.40
N ASP A 333 -14.62 16.12 -17.00
CA ASP A 333 -13.92 17.10 -17.84
C ASP A 333 -13.28 16.42 -19.06
N LEU A 334 -12.74 15.21 -18.91
CA LEU A 334 -12.26 14.41 -20.04
C LEU A 334 -13.38 14.04 -21.01
N VAL A 335 -14.57 13.66 -20.52
CA VAL A 335 -15.76 13.41 -21.37
C VAL A 335 -16.06 14.64 -22.24
N ASP A 336 -16.14 15.82 -21.62
CA ASP A 336 -16.44 17.07 -22.32
C ASP A 336 -15.38 17.40 -23.39
N LEU A 337 -14.10 17.23 -23.07
CA LEU A 337 -12.99 17.51 -23.99
C LEU A 337 -12.94 16.53 -25.16
N VAL A 338 -13.15 15.23 -24.89
CA VAL A 338 -13.17 14.18 -25.92
C VAL A 338 -14.38 14.37 -26.83
N GLU A 339 -15.56 14.69 -26.30
CA GLU A 339 -16.75 14.95 -27.13
C GLU A 339 -16.56 16.19 -28.00
N GLN A 340 -15.91 17.23 -27.48
CA GLN A 340 -15.57 18.41 -28.30
C GLN A 340 -14.63 18.05 -29.44
N ALA A 341 -13.56 17.30 -29.17
CA ALA A 341 -12.64 16.85 -30.20
C ALA A 341 -13.34 15.94 -31.22
N ARG A 342 -14.22 15.05 -30.76
CA ARG A 342 -15.04 14.17 -31.60
C ARG A 342 -15.93 14.97 -32.55
N ARG A 343 -16.63 16.00 -32.06
CA ARG A 343 -17.45 16.93 -32.89
C ARG A 343 -16.63 17.71 -33.91
N ALA A 344 -15.43 18.12 -33.53
CA ALA A 344 -14.51 18.79 -34.44
C ALA A 344 -13.84 17.83 -35.45
N GLY A 345 -14.04 16.51 -35.32
CA GLY A 345 -13.33 15.50 -36.10
C GLY A 345 -11.83 15.46 -35.82
N GLY A 346 -11.40 15.95 -34.65
CA GLY A 346 -10.02 16.04 -34.19
C GLY A 346 -9.57 14.83 -33.37
N LYS A 347 -8.34 14.89 -32.85
CA LYS A 347 -7.72 13.83 -32.02
C LYS A 347 -7.40 14.39 -30.64
N VAL A 348 -7.43 13.54 -29.61
CA VAL A 348 -6.99 13.86 -28.26
C VAL A 348 -5.73 13.04 -27.96
N LEU A 349 -4.71 13.66 -27.38
CA LEU A 349 -3.54 12.98 -26.84
C LEU A 349 -3.44 13.29 -25.36
N LEU A 350 -3.65 12.27 -24.53
CA LEU A 350 -3.52 12.35 -23.08
C LEU A 350 -2.09 12.04 -22.68
N VAL A 351 -1.48 12.92 -21.88
CA VAL A 351 -0.09 12.84 -21.47
C VAL A 351 -0.02 12.91 -19.96
N GLY A 352 0.71 11.99 -19.34
CA GLY A 352 0.76 11.95 -17.88
C GLY A 352 1.65 10.86 -17.32
N ASP A 353 1.66 10.75 -16.01
CA ASP A 353 2.29 9.64 -15.29
C ASP A 353 1.28 9.09 -14.29
N PRO A 354 0.76 7.87 -14.51
CA PRO A 354 -0.21 7.29 -13.60
C PRO A 354 0.38 7.06 -12.21
N ALA A 355 1.71 7.00 -12.05
CA ALA A 355 2.34 6.81 -10.74
C ALA A 355 2.41 8.09 -9.89
N GLN A 356 2.07 9.26 -10.46
CA GLN A 356 1.99 10.53 -9.73
C GLN A 356 0.58 10.73 -9.16
N LEU A 357 0.35 11.89 -8.54
CA LEU A 357 -0.90 12.19 -7.84
C LEU A 357 -2.09 12.21 -8.81
N ALA A 358 -3.24 11.75 -8.32
CA ALA A 358 -4.49 11.70 -9.07
C ALA A 358 -5.23 13.04 -9.05
N ALA A 359 -6.35 13.10 -9.79
CA ALA A 359 -7.27 14.23 -9.76
C ALA A 359 -7.85 14.45 -8.35
N ILE A 360 -8.13 15.70 -8.00
CA ILE A 360 -8.84 16.06 -6.75
C ILE A 360 -10.33 15.71 -6.85
N HIS A 361 -10.89 15.75 -8.06
CA HIS A 361 -12.23 15.29 -8.38
C HIS A 361 -12.21 13.84 -8.87
N ILE A 362 -13.36 13.30 -9.27
CA ILE A 362 -13.50 11.91 -9.76
C ILE A 362 -12.48 11.65 -10.87
N GLY A 363 -11.44 10.88 -10.53
CA GLY A 363 -10.29 10.59 -11.39
C GLY A 363 -10.31 9.16 -11.94
N GLY A 364 -9.14 8.70 -12.39
CA GLY A 364 -8.92 7.30 -12.81
C GLY A 364 -9.19 7.01 -14.28
N ALA A 365 -9.85 7.90 -15.03
CA ALA A 365 -10.11 7.70 -16.46
C ALA A 365 -8.83 7.55 -17.31
N PHE A 366 -7.76 8.29 -16.98
CA PHE A 366 -6.46 8.15 -17.65
C PHE A 366 -5.89 6.73 -17.49
N ASP A 367 -5.89 6.21 -16.26
CA ASP A 367 -5.41 4.86 -15.95
C ASP A 367 -6.28 3.80 -16.63
N LEU A 368 -7.61 3.99 -16.58
CA LEU A 368 -8.59 3.10 -17.21
C LEU A 368 -8.38 3.01 -18.73
N LEU A 369 -8.20 4.14 -19.40
CA LEU A 369 -7.94 4.19 -20.84
C LEU A 369 -6.61 3.53 -21.19
N ALA A 370 -5.56 3.77 -20.40
CA ALA A 370 -4.25 3.14 -20.61
C ALA A 370 -4.28 1.62 -20.43
N GLU A 371 -5.07 1.12 -19.47
CA GLU A 371 -5.24 -0.32 -19.23
C GLU A 371 -6.06 -0.98 -20.36
N ARG A 372 -7.14 -0.32 -20.81
CA ARG A 372 -8.06 -0.90 -21.80
C ARG A 372 -7.55 -0.82 -23.24
N HIS A 373 -6.96 0.32 -23.60
CA HIS A 373 -6.54 0.63 -24.98
C HIS A 373 -5.03 0.59 -25.16
N GLY A 374 -4.27 0.44 -24.08
CA GLY A 374 -2.81 0.58 -24.13
C GLY A 374 -2.38 2.05 -24.17
N ALA A 375 -1.08 2.27 -24.04
CA ALA A 375 -0.48 3.59 -24.07
C ALA A 375 0.96 3.48 -24.56
N THR A 376 1.39 4.48 -25.32
CA THR A 376 2.79 4.67 -25.69
C THR A 376 3.57 5.06 -24.44
N ARG A 377 4.76 4.47 -24.24
CA ARG A 377 5.54 4.64 -23.00
C ARG A 377 6.94 5.12 -23.26
N LEU A 378 7.32 6.21 -22.59
CA LEU A 378 8.72 6.58 -22.40
C LEU A 378 9.30 5.76 -21.24
N ARG A 379 10.45 5.13 -21.48
CA ARG A 379 11.14 4.25 -20.54
C ARG A 379 12.38 4.91 -19.95
N GLU A 380 13.02 5.81 -20.70
CA GLU A 380 14.25 6.46 -20.27
C GLU A 380 13.99 7.72 -19.45
N VAL A 381 14.58 7.80 -18.26
CA VAL A 381 14.59 9.01 -17.44
C VAL A 381 15.93 9.72 -17.61
N ARG A 382 15.92 11.04 -17.84
CA ARG A 382 17.14 11.81 -18.12
C ARG A 382 17.41 12.96 -17.16
N ARG A 383 16.52 13.21 -16.19
CA ARG A 383 16.63 14.39 -15.31
C ARG A 383 17.66 14.30 -14.19
N PHE A 384 17.97 13.08 -13.72
CA PHE A 384 18.77 12.87 -12.52
C PHE A 384 20.25 12.94 -12.83
N ALA A 385 21.01 13.67 -12.01
CA ALA A 385 22.46 13.72 -12.10
C ALA A 385 23.12 12.38 -11.74
N GLN A 386 22.48 11.61 -10.87
CA GLN A 386 22.99 10.33 -10.37
C GLN A 386 22.28 9.15 -11.07
N PRO A 387 23.01 8.28 -11.80
CA PRO A 387 22.40 7.12 -12.47
C PRO A 387 21.67 6.17 -11.53
N TRP A 388 22.16 5.98 -10.31
CA TRP A 388 21.52 5.10 -9.33
C TRP A 388 20.15 5.65 -8.88
N GLU A 389 20.01 6.97 -8.75
CA GLU A 389 18.77 7.61 -8.27
C GLU A 389 17.72 7.57 -9.38
N ARG A 390 18.16 7.70 -10.63
CA ARG A 390 17.34 7.44 -11.80
C ARG A 390 16.73 6.03 -11.74
N ASP A 391 17.57 5.01 -11.54
CA ASP A 391 17.13 3.62 -11.57
C ASP A 391 16.25 3.30 -10.34
N ALA A 392 16.61 3.80 -9.15
CA ALA A 392 15.82 3.69 -7.93
C ALA A 392 14.45 4.39 -8.04
N SER A 393 14.36 5.53 -8.75
CA SER A 393 13.09 6.22 -8.99
C SER A 393 12.12 5.37 -9.83
N LEU A 394 12.63 4.54 -10.75
CA LEU A 394 11.81 3.63 -11.55
C LEU A 394 11.30 2.45 -10.72
N LEU A 395 12.10 1.97 -9.77
CA LEU A 395 11.67 0.97 -8.79
C LEU A 395 10.57 1.55 -7.89
N LEU A 396 10.77 2.76 -7.36
CA LEU A 396 9.80 3.47 -6.55
C LEU A 396 8.49 3.68 -7.32
N ARG A 397 8.56 4.06 -8.60
CA ARG A 397 7.41 4.20 -9.49
C ARG A 397 6.57 2.92 -9.60
N ARG A 398 7.22 1.76 -9.57
CA ARG A 398 6.59 0.42 -9.66
C ARG A 398 6.21 -0.16 -8.31
N ARG A 399 6.44 0.57 -7.22
CA ARG A 399 6.20 0.13 -5.83
C ARG A 399 7.09 -1.03 -5.41
N ASP A 400 8.28 -1.10 -5.97
CA ASP A 400 9.25 -2.12 -5.60
C ASP A 400 10.01 -1.67 -4.33
N PRO A 401 9.91 -2.42 -3.21
CA PRO A 401 10.60 -2.07 -1.97
C PRO A 401 12.13 -2.05 -2.10
N ALA A 402 12.71 -2.67 -3.14
CA ALA A 402 14.14 -2.58 -3.43
C ALA A 402 14.60 -1.12 -3.60
N ALA A 403 13.72 -0.21 -4.03
CA ALA A 403 14.03 1.22 -4.07
C ALA A 403 14.46 1.75 -2.69
N LEU A 404 13.78 1.34 -1.63
CA LEU A 404 14.05 1.84 -0.27
C LEU A 404 15.47 1.46 0.18
N ALA A 405 15.93 0.25 -0.17
CA ALA A 405 17.30 -0.16 0.10
C ALA A 405 18.33 0.71 -0.63
N GLU A 406 18.09 1.05 -1.90
CA GLU A 406 18.99 1.93 -2.68
C GLU A 406 19.12 3.33 -2.07
N TYR A 407 18.00 3.92 -1.62
CA TYR A 407 17.99 5.21 -0.94
C TYR A 407 18.64 5.12 0.46
N ALA A 408 18.39 4.06 1.24
CA ALA A 408 18.98 3.86 2.56
C ALA A 408 20.51 3.70 2.49
N MET A 409 21.03 2.87 1.56
CA MET A 409 22.46 2.62 1.38
C MET A 409 23.27 3.90 1.05
N ARG A 410 22.59 4.96 0.59
CA ARG A 410 23.20 6.23 0.17
C ARG A 410 22.83 7.39 1.09
N ASP A 411 22.38 7.10 2.30
CA ASP A 411 22.05 8.09 3.34
C ASP A 411 21.00 9.11 2.87
N ARG A 412 20.01 8.62 2.10
CA ARG A 412 18.88 9.42 1.60
C ARG A 412 17.60 9.22 2.41
N ILE A 413 17.60 8.30 3.37
CA ILE A 413 16.48 8.06 4.30
C ILE A 413 16.95 8.41 5.71
N HIS A 414 16.20 9.29 6.36
CA HIS A 414 16.45 9.77 7.70
C HIS A 414 15.23 9.48 8.58
N ALA A 415 15.43 9.18 9.85
CA ALA A 415 14.37 8.75 10.77
C ALA A 415 14.41 9.55 12.06
N GLY A 416 13.23 9.88 12.60
CA GLY A 416 13.10 10.60 13.86
C GLY A 416 11.64 10.85 14.24
N THR A 417 11.47 11.48 15.40
CA THR A 417 10.17 12.01 15.84
C THR A 417 9.76 13.19 14.96
N ASP A 418 8.47 13.54 14.94
CA ASP A 418 7.95 14.68 14.18
C ASP A 418 8.76 15.97 14.45
N ARG A 419 9.04 16.24 15.73
CA ARG A 419 9.82 17.41 16.16
C ARG A 419 11.29 17.35 15.72
N ASP A 420 11.92 16.18 15.82
CA ASP A 420 13.32 16.01 15.42
C ASP A 420 13.48 16.13 13.91
N ILE A 421 12.56 15.53 13.14
CA ILE A 421 12.55 15.56 11.69
C ILE A 421 12.36 16.98 11.18
N GLU A 422 11.43 17.76 11.74
CA GLU A 422 11.25 19.16 11.35
C GLU A 422 12.55 19.97 11.52
N MET A 423 13.27 19.78 12.63
CA MET A 423 14.54 20.45 12.92
C MET A 423 15.68 19.98 12.01
N GLN A 424 15.84 18.67 11.83
CA GLN A 424 16.92 18.10 11.01
C GLN A 424 16.73 18.39 9.52
N LEU A 425 15.49 18.29 9.03
CA LEU A 425 15.12 18.67 7.66
C LEU A 425 15.48 20.13 7.41
N PHE A 426 15.16 21.01 8.36
CA PHE A 426 15.49 22.42 8.30
C PHE A 426 17.00 22.67 8.28
N ASP A 427 17.76 22.02 9.16
CA ASP A 427 19.22 22.18 9.22
C ASP A 427 19.90 21.70 7.93
N ALA A 428 19.43 20.58 7.36
CA ALA A 428 19.91 20.06 6.08
C ALA A 428 19.56 21.00 4.92
N TRP A 429 18.31 21.47 4.87
CA TRP A 429 17.88 22.47 3.89
C TRP A 429 18.75 23.73 3.97
N ARG A 430 19.04 24.23 5.19
CA ARG A 430 19.87 25.42 5.39
C ARG A 430 21.27 25.21 4.83
N ALA A 431 21.87 24.04 5.05
CA ALA A 431 23.18 23.72 4.52
C ALA A 431 23.19 23.72 2.98
N ASP A 432 22.20 23.11 2.34
CA ASP A 432 22.12 23.08 0.88
C ASP A 432 21.73 24.44 0.27
N ALA A 433 20.81 25.19 0.90
CA ALA A 433 20.34 26.48 0.43
C ALA A 433 21.43 27.58 0.48
N LEU A 434 22.37 27.45 1.41
CA LEU A 434 23.53 28.33 1.53
C LEU A 434 24.73 27.84 0.70
N SER A 435 24.65 26.65 0.10
CA SER A 435 25.70 26.09 -0.75
C SER A 435 25.62 26.61 -2.19
N THR A 436 26.78 26.65 -2.86
CA THR A 436 26.87 26.89 -4.30
C THR A 436 26.94 25.57 -5.07
N GLY A 437 26.24 25.53 -6.20
CA GLY A 437 26.34 24.49 -7.22
C GLY A 437 27.70 24.54 -7.93
N THR A 438 27.95 23.50 -8.73
CA THR A 438 29.15 23.39 -9.57
C THR A 438 29.24 24.46 -10.65
N ASP A 439 28.11 25.10 -10.97
CA ASP A 439 27.98 26.24 -11.89
C ASP A 439 28.22 27.61 -11.21
N GLY A 440 28.60 27.61 -9.93
CA GLY A 440 28.84 28.82 -9.14
C GLY A 440 27.57 29.56 -8.70
N ARG A 441 26.37 29.05 -9.00
CA ARG A 441 25.09 29.62 -8.57
C ARG A 441 24.62 28.97 -7.27
N ARG A 442 23.77 29.63 -6.50
CA ARG A 442 23.13 29.00 -5.33
C ARG A 442 22.21 27.88 -5.80
N ARG A 443 22.20 26.77 -5.07
CA ARG A 443 21.29 25.66 -5.37
C ARG A 443 19.84 26.05 -5.11
N SER A 444 18.95 25.64 -6.00
CA SER A 444 17.51 25.67 -5.74
C SER A 444 17.15 24.48 -4.82
N VAL A 445 16.59 24.76 -3.65
CA VAL A 445 16.27 23.74 -2.64
C VAL A 445 14.80 23.86 -2.23
N LEU A 446 14.07 22.74 -2.28
CA LEU A 446 12.67 22.67 -1.88
C LEU A 446 12.49 21.82 -0.62
N MET A 447 11.67 22.30 0.32
CA MET A 447 11.13 21.49 1.40
C MET A 447 9.70 21.06 1.09
N ILE A 448 9.41 19.76 1.24
CA ILE A 448 8.06 19.21 1.13
C ILE A 448 7.62 18.73 2.52
N VAL A 449 6.42 19.14 2.93
CA VAL A 449 5.78 18.75 4.20
C VAL A 449 4.33 18.32 3.95
N ALA A 450 3.68 17.73 4.96
CA ALA A 450 2.36 17.14 4.79
C ALA A 450 1.24 18.19 4.64
N THR A 451 1.28 19.27 5.43
CA THR A 451 0.20 20.27 5.46
C THR A 451 0.65 21.69 5.09
N ASN A 452 -0.31 22.53 4.68
CA ASN A 452 -0.02 23.94 4.42
C ASN A 452 0.37 24.72 5.68
N GLU A 453 -0.16 24.33 6.84
CA GLU A 453 0.18 24.92 8.13
C GLU A 453 1.64 24.64 8.49
N GLN A 454 2.07 23.38 8.35
CA GLN A 454 3.48 23.01 8.49
C GLN A 454 4.36 23.76 7.50
N ALA A 455 3.91 23.92 6.24
CA ALA A 455 4.67 24.65 5.23
C ALA A 455 4.89 26.12 5.62
N ALA A 456 3.89 26.76 6.22
CA ALA A 456 4.01 28.13 6.72
C ALA A 456 5.02 28.22 7.88
N VAL A 457 4.93 27.32 8.86
CA VAL A 457 5.84 27.28 10.03
C VAL A 457 7.29 27.04 9.60
N VAL A 458 7.54 26.04 8.76
CA VAL A 458 8.88 25.72 8.27
C VAL A 458 9.44 26.83 7.38
N SER A 459 8.59 27.49 6.58
CA SER A 459 9.02 28.63 5.76
C SER A 459 9.40 29.85 6.61
N GLU A 460 8.71 30.09 7.72
CA GLU A 460 9.10 31.18 8.63
C GLU A 460 10.47 30.89 9.27
N ARG A 461 10.71 29.65 9.72
CA ARG A 461 12.04 29.24 10.21
C ARG A 461 13.13 29.42 9.15
N ALA A 462 12.84 29.08 7.88
CA ALA A 462 13.73 29.32 6.74
C ALA A 462 14.10 30.78 6.59
N ARG A 463 13.10 31.66 6.63
CA ARG A 463 13.31 33.10 6.59
C ARG A 463 14.21 33.59 7.73
N HIS A 464 13.95 33.16 8.96
CA HIS A 464 14.77 33.54 10.13
C HIS A 464 16.25 33.15 9.97
N ALA A 465 16.54 31.96 9.43
CA ALA A 465 17.93 31.58 9.16
C ALA A 465 18.57 32.39 8.02
N LEU A 466 17.80 32.73 6.98
CA LEU A 466 18.31 33.55 5.88
C LEU A 466 18.56 35.00 6.28
N LEU A 467 17.77 35.55 7.21
CA LEU A 467 18.02 36.84 7.87
C LEU A 467 19.32 36.80 8.66
N ALA A 468 19.49 35.78 9.52
CA ALA A 468 20.71 35.61 10.32
C ALA A 468 21.96 35.42 9.44
N ALA A 469 21.81 34.80 8.26
CA ALA A 469 22.88 34.62 7.29
C ALA A 469 23.11 35.84 6.36
N GLY A 470 22.33 36.93 6.51
CA GLY A 470 22.43 38.13 5.66
C GLY A 470 22.06 37.90 4.19
N THR A 471 21.37 36.80 3.87
CA THR A 471 20.87 36.52 2.52
C THR A 471 19.56 37.26 2.23
N VAL A 472 18.73 37.40 3.25
CA VAL A 472 17.49 38.19 3.24
C VAL A 472 17.72 39.44 4.06
N SER A 473 17.17 40.57 3.62
CA SER A 473 17.32 41.85 4.32
C SER A 473 16.52 41.90 5.62
N ASP A 474 17.13 42.45 6.67
CA ASP A 474 16.49 42.80 7.95
C ASP A 474 15.73 44.15 7.91
N GLY A 475 15.55 44.70 6.70
CA GLY A 475 14.85 45.98 6.45
C GLY A 475 13.32 45.88 6.44
N PRO A 476 12.63 46.82 5.75
CA PRO A 476 11.18 46.88 5.70
C PRO A 476 10.53 45.55 5.27
N THR A 477 9.39 45.23 5.88
CA THR A 477 8.65 44.00 5.63
C THR A 477 7.27 44.29 5.04
N ALA A 478 6.83 43.42 4.14
CA ALA A 478 5.46 43.38 3.64
C ALA A 478 4.70 42.22 4.30
N GLN A 479 3.46 42.47 4.72
CA GLN A 479 2.58 41.44 5.28
C GLN A 479 2.09 40.50 4.17
N LEU A 480 2.33 39.21 4.36
CA LEU A 480 1.75 38.12 3.58
C LEU A 480 0.60 37.49 4.37
N ARG A 481 -0.02 36.43 3.84
CA ARG A 481 -1.16 35.79 4.50
C ARG A 481 -0.84 35.19 5.87
N ASP A 482 0.24 34.42 5.95
CA ASP A 482 0.62 33.69 7.16
C ASP A 482 1.95 34.20 7.76
N ASN A 483 2.66 35.09 7.05
CA ASN A 483 4.04 35.48 7.33
C ASN A 483 4.34 36.89 6.82
N ALA A 484 5.59 37.34 6.95
CA ALA A 484 6.07 38.59 6.36
C ALA A 484 7.25 38.31 5.40
N ALA A 485 7.47 39.20 4.44
CA ALA A 485 8.59 39.10 3.50
C ALA A 485 9.38 40.41 3.43
N SER A 486 10.69 40.29 3.28
CA SER A 486 11.65 41.37 3.10
C SER A 486 12.32 41.27 1.72
N VAL A 487 13.17 42.25 1.39
CA VAL A 487 14.01 42.18 0.18
C VAL A 487 14.84 40.89 0.17
N ALA A 488 14.90 40.25 -1.00
CA ALA A 488 15.48 38.94 -1.30
C ALA A 488 14.70 37.71 -0.79
N ASP A 489 13.58 37.88 -0.08
CA ASP A 489 12.71 36.73 0.24
C ASP A 489 12.12 36.12 -1.04
N HIS A 490 11.84 34.82 -0.97
CA HIS A 490 11.09 34.11 -2.00
C HIS A 490 9.63 33.95 -1.59
N ILE A 491 8.71 34.43 -2.43
CA ILE A 491 7.27 34.36 -2.20
C ILE A 491 6.57 33.58 -3.31
N VAL A 492 5.42 33.00 -3.00
CA VAL A 492 4.55 32.30 -3.94
C VAL A 492 3.16 32.92 -3.94
N THR A 493 2.63 33.17 -5.13
CA THR A 493 1.26 33.71 -5.33
C THR A 493 0.25 32.57 -5.37
N ARG A 494 -0.95 32.75 -4.80
CA ARG A 494 -1.94 31.69 -4.57
C ARG A 494 -3.26 31.88 -5.30
N ARG A 495 -3.39 32.98 -6.04
CA ARG A 495 -4.59 33.30 -6.82
C ARG A 495 -4.17 33.76 -8.21
N ASN A 496 -5.00 33.45 -9.20
CA ASN A 496 -4.85 34.02 -10.53
C ASN A 496 -5.43 35.43 -10.54
N ASP A 497 -4.66 36.45 -10.92
CA ASP A 497 -5.17 37.81 -11.12
C ASP A 497 -4.62 38.44 -12.41
N ARG A 498 -5.49 38.61 -13.41
CA ARG A 498 -5.16 39.14 -14.74
C ARG A 498 -4.98 40.66 -14.77
N ARG A 499 -5.36 41.37 -13.70
CA ARG A 499 -5.22 42.83 -13.56
C ARG A 499 -3.80 43.20 -13.14
N LEU A 500 -3.16 42.33 -12.36
CA LEU A 500 -1.76 42.45 -11.97
C LEU A 500 -0.87 41.99 -13.12
N ARG A 501 -0.39 42.96 -13.92
CA ARG A 501 0.39 42.71 -15.14
C ARG A 501 1.89 42.76 -14.88
N THR A 502 2.61 41.80 -15.45
CA THR A 502 4.08 41.77 -15.42
C THR A 502 4.67 42.66 -16.52
N SER A 503 5.96 42.99 -16.39
CA SER A 503 6.69 43.84 -17.34
C SER A 503 6.77 43.27 -18.77
N ASN A 504 6.60 41.96 -18.96
CA ASN A 504 6.52 41.31 -20.27
C ASN A 504 5.09 41.16 -20.82
N GLY A 505 4.09 41.81 -20.22
CA GLY A 505 2.69 41.76 -20.64
C GLY A 505 1.90 40.55 -20.11
N GLY A 506 2.55 39.63 -19.40
CA GLY A 506 1.94 38.54 -18.64
C GLY A 506 1.14 39.04 -17.43
N TRP A 507 0.79 38.12 -16.53
CA TRP A 507 -0.03 38.42 -15.35
C TRP A 507 0.22 37.44 -14.21
N VAL A 508 -0.24 37.75 -12.99
CA VAL A 508 0.02 36.93 -11.78
C VAL A 508 -0.72 35.61 -11.82
N VAL A 509 0.03 34.51 -11.78
CA VAL A 509 -0.50 33.14 -11.78
C VAL A 509 -0.33 32.50 -10.40
N ASN A 510 -1.32 31.70 -9.99
CA ASN A 510 -1.23 30.84 -8.82
C ASN A 510 -0.12 29.80 -9.01
N GLY A 511 0.86 29.80 -8.10
CA GLY A 511 2.04 28.96 -8.15
C GLY A 511 3.30 29.67 -8.66
N ASP A 512 3.20 30.92 -9.15
CA ASP A 512 4.40 31.67 -9.52
C ASP A 512 5.26 31.93 -8.27
N VAL A 513 6.56 31.67 -8.41
CA VAL A 513 7.57 31.97 -7.39
C VAL A 513 8.30 33.24 -7.79
N TRP A 514 8.47 34.14 -6.82
CA TRP A 514 9.03 35.47 -7.00
C TRP A 514 10.13 35.74 -5.98
N THR A 515 11.17 36.45 -6.39
CA THR A 515 12.13 37.07 -5.47
C THR A 515 11.72 38.51 -5.23
N VAL A 516 11.57 38.90 -3.97
CA VAL A 516 11.27 40.29 -3.57
C VAL A 516 12.47 41.18 -3.87
N LEU A 517 12.25 42.26 -4.62
CA LEU A 517 13.27 43.24 -4.99
C LEU A 517 13.23 44.47 -4.07
N THR A 518 12.03 44.96 -3.75
CA THR A 518 11.83 46.18 -2.96
C THR A 518 10.51 46.07 -2.22
N VAL A 519 10.49 46.55 -0.98
CA VAL A 519 9.28 46.69 -0.17
C VAL A 519 8.97 48.18 -0.03
N HIS A 520 7.75 48.58 -0.41
CA HIS A 520 7.28 49.96 -0.39
C HIS A 520 6.68 50.33 0.97
N PRO A 521 6.65 51.62 1.36
CA PRO A 521 6.10 52.06 2.64
C PRO A 521 4.61 51.77 2.84
N ASP A 522 3.86 51.59 1.75
CA ASP A 522 2.43 51.24 1.75
C ASP A 522 2.19 49.72 1.88
N GLY A 523 3.25 48.92 2.01
CA GLY A 523 3.19 47.46 2.11
C GLY A 523 3.11 46.74 0.76
N ALA A 524 3.13 47.45 -0.37
CA ALA A 524 3.32 46.83 -1.67
C ALA A 524 4.76 46.34 -1.83
N LEU A 525 5.00 45.41 -2.77
CA LEU A 525 6.37 44.98 -3.09
C LEU A 525 6.58 44.86 -4.59
N ASP A 526 7.80 45.16 -5.03
CA ASP A 526 8.28 44.81 -6.35
C ASP A 526 8.94 43.43 -6.31
N ALA A 527 8.55 42.54 -7.22
CA ALA A 527 9.00 41.16 -7.25
C ALA A 527 9.48 40.78 -8.65
N ARG A 528 10.46 39.88 -8.72
CA ARG A 528 10.95 39.26 -9.97
C ARG A 528 10.56 37.79 -10.03
N ARG A 529 9.89 37.37 -11.09
CA ARG A 529 9.47 35.99 -11.33
C ARG A 529 10.67 35.09 -11.61
N HIS A 530 10.69 33.90 -11.03
CA HIS A 530 11.77 32.92 -11.22
C HIS A 530 11.82 32.33 -12.63
N SER A 531 10.65 32.13 -13.27
CA SER A 531 10.56 31.40 -14.53
C SER A 531 11.08 32.16 -15.74
N ASP A 532 10.84 33.47 -15.81
CA ASP A 532 11.15 34.31 -16.98
C ASP A 532 11.86 35.63 -16.63
N GLY A 533 12.10 35.90 -15.34
CA GLY A 533 12.74 37.13 -14.88
C GLY A 533 11.86 38.39 -14.98
N SER A 534 10.59 38.26 -15.35
CA SER A 534 9.66 39.39 -15.43
C SER A 534 9.43 40.01 -14.06
N THR A 535 9.17 41.32 -14.04
CA THR A 535 8.97 42.09 -12.80
C THR A 535 7.53 42.54 -12.66
N ILE A 536 7.10 42.74 -11.42
CA ILE A 536 5.74 43.19 -11.08
C ILE A 536 5.72 43.92 -9.74
N THR A 537 4.77 44.83 -9.58
CA THR A 537 4.38 45.38 -8.28
C THR A 537 3.14 44.66 -7.77
N LEU A 538 3.25 43.97 -6.63
CA LEU A 538 2.14 43.32 -5.93
C LEU A 538 1.62 44.25 -4.84
N THR A 539 0.32 44.52 -4.84
CA THR A 539 -0.35 45.37 -3.84
C THR A 539 -0.37 44.69 -2.47
N ALA A 540 -0.32 45.49 -1.39
CA ALA A 540 -0.45 45.00 -0.01
C ALA A 540 -1.67 44.09 0.21
N ASP A 541 -2.85 44.45 -0.33
CA ASP A 541 -4.08 43.66 -0.21
C ASP A 541 -3.95 42.25 -0.82
N TYR A 542 -3.41 42.18 -2.03
CA TYR A 542 -3.16 40.90 -2.69
C TYR A 542 -2.17 40.04 -1.90
N LEU A 543 -1.09 40.63 -1.36
CA LEU A 543 -0.08 39.93 -0.58
C LEU A 543 -0.68 39.33 0.71
N ALA A 544 -1.43 40.13 1.45
CA ALA A 544 -2.05 39.74 2.71
C ALA A 544 -3.09 38.61 2.56
N HIS A 545 -3.71 38.43 1.40
CA HIS A 545 -4.71 37.39 1.19
C HIS A 545 -4.23 36.22 0.34
N HIS A 546 -3.25 36.44 -0.55
CA HIS A 546 -2.96 35.55 -1.67
C HIS A 546 -1.45 35.35 -1.92
N ALA A 547 -0.58 35.70 -0.98
CA ALA A 547 0.85 35.37 -1.05
C ALA A 547 1.35 34.71 0.25
N HIS A 548 2.34 33.83 0.11
CA HIS A 548 3.04 33.15 1.22
C HIS A 548 4.53 33.08 0.89
N LEU A 549 5.39 32.85 1.89
CA LEU A 549 6.77 32.42 1.64
C LEU A 549 6.82 31.12 0.82
N ALA A 550 7.85 30.98 -0.02
CA ALA A 550 8.00 29.88 -0.99
C ALA A 550 9.09 28.86 -0.62
N TYR A 551 9.49 28.78 0.65
CA TYR A 551 10.59 27.89 1.09
C TYR A 551 10.14 26.44 1.32
N ALA A 552 8.88 26.23 1.73
CA ALA A 552 8.28 24.91 1.90
C ALA A 552 6.92 24.81 1.21
N THR A 553 6.53 23.60 0.82
CA THR A 553 5.26 23.34 0.15
C THR A 553 4.74 21.92 0.44
N THR A 554 3.56 21.58 -0.08
CA THR A 554 3.02 20.21 -0.01
C THR A 554 3.32 19.42 -1.28
N ALA A 555 3.31 18.09 -1.21
CA ALA A 555 3.61 17.22 -2.36
C ALA A 555 2.69 17.52 -3.57
N HIS A 556 1.40 17.77 -3.34
CA HIS A 556 0.43 18.16 -4.39
C HIS A 556 0.81 19.44 -5.12
N ARG A 557 1.42 20.42 -4.43
CA ARG A 557 1.86 21.66 -5.07
C ARG A 557 3.23 21.52 -5.73
N ALA A 558 4.07 20.61 -5.23
CA ALA A 558 5.38 20.34 -5.79
C ALA A 558 5.33 19.59 -7.13
N GLN A 559 4.17 19.04 -7.52
CA GLN A 559 4.00 18.38 -8.80
C GLN A 559 4.31 19.33 -9.96
N GLY A 560 5.03 18.83 -10.97
CA GLY A 560 5.58 19.64 -12.06
C GLY A 560 6.81 20.50 -11.69
N MET A 561 7.08 20.76 -10.41
CA MET A 561 8.26 21.54 -9.99
C MET A 561 9.56 20.73 -10.14
N THR A 562 10.65 21.46 -10.36
CA THR A 562 12.00 20.90 -10.49
C THR A 562 12.99 21.80 -9.75
N VAL A 563 13.79 21.20 -8.86
CA VAL A 563 14.84 21.89 -8.09
C VAL A 563 16.15 21.11 -8.13
N ASP A 564 17.24 21.67 -7.62
CA ASP A 564 18.51 20.93 -7.50
C ASP A 564 18.43 19.88 -6.40
N VAL A 565 17.92 20.27 -5.23
CA VAL A 565 17.84 19.40 -4.04
C VAL A 565 16.43 19.46 -3.44
N CYS A 566 15.88 18.31 -3.07
CA CYS A 566 14.58 18.21 -2.40
C CYS A 566 14.72 17.50 -1.05
N HIS A 567 14.17 18.10 0.01
CA HIS A 567 14.01 17.47 1.32
C HIS A 567 12.52 17.31 1.62
N ALA A 568 12.07 16.08 1.85
CA ALA A 568 10.65 15.80 2.07
C ALA A 568 10.42 15.11 3.42
N ALA A 569 9.56 15.69 4.25
CA ALA A 569 9.02 15.02 5.43
C ALA A 569 7.93 14.04 4.99
N ILE A 570 8.09 12.77 5.36
CA ILE A 570 7.18 11.68 5.02
C ILE A 570 6.56 11.15 6.32
N THR A 571 5.24 11.25 6.40
CA THR A 571 4.43 10.74 7.50
C THR A 571 3.93 9.32 7.21
N ALA A 572 3.52 8.61 8.26
CA ALA A 572 3.04 7.23 8.13
C ALA A 572 1.69 7.11 7.40
N ASP A 573 0.96 8.20 7.20
CA ASP A 573 -0.32 8.29 6.45
C ASP A 573 -0.14 8.67 4.97
N ALA A 574 1.08 9.01 4.55
CA ALA A 574 1.36 9.34 3.15
C ALA A 574 1.00 8.20 2.18
N SER A 575 0.68 8.56 0.93
CA SER A 575 0.46 7.59 -0.16
C SER A 575 1.74 7.33 -0.96
N HIS A 576 1.74 6.23 -1.71
CA HIS A 576 2.78 5.93 -2.71
C HIS A 576 3.04 7.10 -3.65
N GLU A 577 1.98 7.71 -4.17
CA GLU A 577 2.05 8.80 -5.14
C GLU A 577 2.72 10.05 -4.54
N GLN A 578 2.42 10.38 -3.27
CA GLN A 578 3.07 11.47 -2.54
C GLN A 578 4.56 11.22 -2.35
N LEU A 579 4.93 9.99 -1.94
CA LEU A 579 6.32 9.57 -1.81
C LEU A 579 7.05 9.64 -3.15
N TYR A 580 6.44 9.15 -4.23
CA TYR A 580 7.03 9.18 -5.57
C TYR A 580 7.24 10.61 -6.07
N VAL A 581 6.27 11.51 -5.89
CA VAL A 581 6.44 12.93 -6.25
C VAL A 581 7.58 13.54 -5.43
N ALA A 582 7.60 13.34 -4.11
CA ALA A 582 8.64 13.86 -3.22
C ALA A 582 10.05 13.40 -3.59
N ALA A 583 10.22 12.10 -3.92
CA ALA A 583 11.50 11.51 -4.27
C ALA A 583 12.00 11.84 -5.68
N THR A 584 11.25 12.64 -6.46
CA THR A 584 11.56 12.91 -7.88
C THR A 584 11.61 14.40 -8.24
N ARG A 585 11.59 15.32 -7.26
CA ARG A 585 11.63 16.77 -7.52
C ARG A 585 13.05 17.31 -7.73
N GLY A 586 14.02 16.77 -7.00
CA GLY A 586 15.43 17.15 -7.05
C GLY A 586 16.15 16.50 -8.23
N ARG A 587 16.94 17.30 -8.97
CA ARG A 587 17.82 16.81 -10.05
C ARG A 587 19.09 16.15 -9.51
N THR A 588 19.62 16.67 -8.40
CA THR A 588 20.92 16.26 -7.84
C THR A 588 20.77 15.34 -6.63
N ALA A 589 19.73 15.58 -5.83
CA ALA A 589 19.52 14.87 -4.57
C ALA A 589 18.05 14.95 -4.12
N ASN A 590 17.51 13.82 -3.69
CA ASN A 590 16.24 13.74 -2.95
C ASN A 590 16.48 13.07 -1.59
N HIS A 591 16.05 13.71 -0.52
CA HIS A 591 16.15 13.22 0.86
C HIS A 591 14.77 13.02 1.48
N LEU A 592 14.55 11.85 2.06
CA LEU A 592 13.31 11.44 2.71
C LEU A 592 13.51 11.45 4.23
N TRP A 593 12.76 12.30 4.92
CA TRP A 593 12.78 12.46 6.36
C TRP A 593 11.52 11.83 6.95
N VAL A 594 11.65 10.63 7.51
CA VAL A 594 10.52 9.77 7.90
C VAL A 594 10.17 9.99 9.36
N ILE A 595 8.92 10.37 9.61
CA ILE A 595 8.35 10.61 10.94
C ILE A 595 7.82 9.29 11.50
N THR A 596 8.54 8.72 12.48
CA THR A 596 8.29 7.36 12.98
C THR A 596 7.31 7.27 14.15
N ASP A 597 7.01 8.38 14.82
CA ASP A 597 6.11 8.48 15.98
C ASP A 597 4.65 8.85 15.64
N SER A 598 4.38 9.13 14.36
CA SER A 598 3.05 9.53 13.87
C SER A 598 2.06 8.38 13.68
N ASP A 599 2.53 7.13 13.71
CA ASP A 599 1.70 5.96 13.44
C ASP A 599 0.97 5.43 14.69
N ARG A 600 -0.29 5.80 14.84
CA ARG A 600 -1.10 5.39 15.99
C ARG A 600 -1.48 3.91 16.02
N ASP A 601 -1.38 3.20 14.90
CA ASP A 601 -1.73 1.78 14.80
C ASP A 601 -0.56 0.86 15.22
N VAL A 602 0.67 1.35 15.04
CA VAL A 602 1.91 0.62 15.39
C VAL A 602 2.52 1.10 16.70
N VAL A 603 2.54 2.42 16.95
CA VAL A 603 3.16 3.01 18.14
C VAL A 603 2.24 2.81 19.34
N ARG A 604 2.41 1.67 20.01
CA ARG A 604 1.81 1.39 21.33
C ARG A 604 2.68 1.91 22.48
N ASP A 605 3.97 2.09 22.23
CA ASP A 605 5.00 2.55 23.16
C ASP A 605 5.95 3.54 22.46
N PRO A 606 6.19 4.74 23.01
CA PRO A 606 7.14 5.72 22.45
C PRO A 606 8.60 5.23 22.32
N ASP A 607 8.98 4.18 23.05
CA ASP A 607 10.34 3.60 22.99
C ASP A 607 10.52 2.55 21.87
N ASP A 608 9.44 2.10 21.23
CA ASP A 608 9.44 1.08 20.16
C ASP A 608 9.00 1.70 18.82
N LEU A 609 9.76 2.70 18.36
CA LEU A 609 9.49 3.36 17.09
C LEU A 609 9.90 2.45 15.91
N PRO A 610 9.03 2.28 14.90
CA PRO A 610 9.35 1.48 13.72
C PRO A 610 10.54 2.07 12.96
N ALA A 611 11.33 1.20 12.31
CA ALA A 611 12.35 1.63 11.36
C ALA A 611 11.71 2.44 10.21
N ALA A 612 12.42 3.45 9.69
CA ALA A 612 11.92 4.31 8.63
C ALA A 612 11.54 3.51 7.36
N GLU A 613 12.31 2.48 7.03
CA GLU A 613 12.07 1.57 5.93
C GLU A 613 10.74 0.82 6.09
N HIS A 614 10.36 0.48 7.33
CA HIS A 614 9.08 -0.18 7.60
C HIS A 614 7.89 0.79 7.43
N VAL A 615 8.05 2.05 7.83
CA VAL A 615 7.04 3.09 7.55
C VAL A 615 6.93 3.31 6.04
N LEU A 616 8.05 3.46 5.34
CA LEU A 616 8.09 3.68 3.89
C LEU A 616 7.56 2.47 3.10
N ALA A 617 7.80 1.23 3.54
CA ALA A 617 7.24 0.04 2.90
C ALA A 617 5.71 0.06 2.94
N ARG A 618 5.10 0.48 4.05
CA ARG A 618 3.65 0.63 4.16
C ARG A 618 3.12 1.80 3.33
N VAL A 619 3.84 2.92 3.29
CA VAL A 619 3.52 4.05 2.39
C VAL A 619 3.56 3.60 0.92
N LEU A 620 4.52 2.73 0.55
CA LEU A 620 4.65 2.18 -0.80
C LEU A 620 3.47 1.28 -1.19
N GLU A 621 2.92 0.54 -0.23
CA GLU A 621 1.73 -0.29 -0.41
C GLU A 621 0.43 0.54 -0.47
N ARG A 622 0.35 1.64 0.31
CA ARG A 622 -0.84 2.48 0.38
C ARG A 622 -1.11 3.19 -0.95
N ARG A 623 -2.26 2.85 -1.57
CA ARG A 623 -2.84 3.62 -2.68
C ARG A 623 -3.59 4.83 -2.16
N ASP A 624 -3.57 5.89 -2.94
CA ASP A 624 -4.63 6.88 -2.87
C ASP A 624 -5.98 6.18 -3.15
N PRO A 625 -6.91 6.12 -2.17
CA PRO A 625 -8.19 5.42 -2.31
C PRO A 625 -9.09 6.03 -3.40
N ASP A 626 -8.86 7.29 -3.76
CA ASP A 626 -9.70 8.03 -4.71
C ASP A 626 -9.14 7.98 -6.16
N ARG A 627 -8.08 7.18 -6.38
CA ARG A 627 -7.43 7.03 -7.69
C ARG A 627 -8.17 6.10 -8.66
N LEU A 628 -8.75 5.02 -8.17
CA LEU A 628 -9.29 3.97 -9.04
C LEU A 628 -10.58 4.43 -9.70
N SER A 629 -10.69 4.18 -11.01
CA SER A 629 -11.97 4.28 -11.71
C SER A 629 -12.97 3.24 -11.18
N THR A 630 -14.24 3.48 -11.47
CA THR A 630 -15.34 2.56 -11.17
C THR A 630 -15.12 1.20 -11.84
N HIS A 631 -14.73 1.18 -13.12
CA HIS A 631 -14.43 -0.06 -13.84
C HIS A 631 -13.26 -0.82 -13.23
N GLN A 632 -12.20 -0.13 -12.80
CA GLN A 632 -11.07 -0.76 -12.11
C GLN A 632 -11.48 -1.32 -10.76
N THR A 633 -12.32 -0.60 -10.00
CA THR A 633 -12.87 -1.09 -8.73
C THR A 633 -13.68 -2.38 -8.92
N ILE A 634 -14.50 -2.45 -9.98
CA ILE A 634 -15.25 -3.67 -10.34
C ILE A 634 -14.27 -4.82 -10.67
N ALA A 635 -13.26 -4.55 -11.51
CA ALA A 635 -12.28 -5.54 -11.92
C ALA A 635 -11.42 -6.06 -10.73
N ASP A 636 -10.97 -5.15 -9.85
CA ASP A 636 -10.29 -5.48 -8.61
C ASP A 636 -11.17 -6.34 -7.71
N SER A 637 -12.43 -5.95 -7.53
CA SER A 637 -13.39 -6.70 -6.70
C SER A 637 -13.64 -8.11 -7.24
N LEU A 638 -13.78 -8.27 -8.57
CA LEU A 638 -13.89 -9.58 -9.22
C LEU A 638 -12.63 -10.43 -9.04
N ARG A 639 -11.44 -9.83 -9.19
CA ARG A 639 -10.15 -10.50 -8.97
C ARG A 639 -10.00 -10.96 -7.51
N GLU A 640 -10.36 -10.13 -6.55
CA GLU A 640 -10.37 -10.45 -5.13
C GLU A 640 -11.34 -11.61 -4.82
N MET A 641 -12.53 -11.63 -5.43
CA MET A 641 -13.51 -12.72 -5.27
C MET A 641 -13.03 -14.06 -5.82
N GLY A 642 -12.23 -14.04 -6.89
CA GLY A 642 -11.62 -15.22 -7.47
C GLY A 642 -10.25 -15.60 -6.89
N SER A 643 -9.72 -14.83 -5.93
CA SER A 643 -8.34 -15.01 -5.44
C SER A 643 -8.20 -16.29 -4.61
N LEU A 644 -7.05 -16.95 -4.72
CA LEU A 644 -6.76 -18.11 -3.90
C LEU A 644 -6.61 -17.79 -2.42
N ALA A 645 -6.23 -16.57 -2.06
CA ALA A 645 -6.16 -16.13 -0.67
C ALA A 645 -7.54 -16.18 -0.01
N ARG A 646 -8.54 -15.58 -0.67
CA ARG A 646 -9.90 -15.57 -0.17
C ARG A 646 -10.56 -16.94 -0.25
N LEU A 647 -10.54 -17.57 -1.43
CA LEU A 647 -11.16 -18.88 -1.61
C LEU A 647 -10.51 -19.92 -0.68
N GLY A 648 -9.19 -19.84 -0.49
CA GLY A 648 -8.45 -20.66 0.46
C GLY A 648 -8.92 -20.46 1.90
N ALA A 649 -9.08 -19.21 2.35
CA ALA A 649 -9.56 -18.91 3.70
C ALA A 649 -10.98 -19.45 3.96
N ILE A 650 -11.89 -19.26 3.01
CA ILE A 650 -13.26 -19.81 3.11
C ILE A 650 -13.23 -21.34 3.13
N PHE A 651 -12.45 -21.95 2.23
CA PHE A 651 -12.31 -23.40 2.17
C PHE A 651 -11.77 -23.98 3.49
N GLU A 652 -10.73 -23.37 4.07
CA GLU A 652 -10.15 -23.80 5.35
C GLU A 652 -11.17 -23.74 6.49
N ASP A 653 -11.89 -22.62 6.59
CA ASP A 653 -12.90 -22.44 7.63
C ASP A 653 -14.07 -23.41 7.47
N ALA A 654 -14.59 -23.56 6.25
CA ALA A 654 -15.66 -24.48 5.93
C ALA A 654 -15.26 -25.95 6.16
N ALA A 655 -14.04 -26.35 5.76
CA ALA A 655 -13.53 -27.69 6.00
C ALA A 655 -13.31 -27.99 7.49
N ARG A 656 -12.83 -27.01 8.27
CA ARG A 656 -12.68 -27.12 9.72
C ARG A 656 -14.03 -27.23 10.42
N THR A 657 -15.02 -26.44 9.98
CA THR A 657 -16.40 -26.50 10.50
C THR A 657 -17.06 -27.84 10.17
N ALA A 658 -16.87 -28.37 8.97
CA ALA A 658 -17.32 -29.71 8.62
C ALA A 658 -16.61 -30.81 9.45
N THR A 659 -15.33 -30.61 9.79
CA THR A 659 -14.59 -31.51 10.68
C THR A 659 -15.15 -31.50 12.11
N ASP A 660 -15.49 -30.31 12.64
CA ASP A 660 -16.20 -30.15 13.91
C ASP A 660 -17.54 -30.90 13.89
N GLN A 661 -18.34 -30.74 12.84
CA GLN A 661 -19.63 -31.44 12.69
C GLN A 661 -19.47 -32.95 12.64
N LEU A 662 -18.53 -33.47 11.84
CA LEU A 662 -18.21 -34.90 11.79
C LEU A 662 -17.84 -35.43 13.18
N LEU A 663 -16.97 -34.72 13.90
CA LEU A 663 -16.51 -35.16 15.20
C LEU A 663 -17.64 -35.15 16.24
N ARG A 664 -18.51 -34.13 16.24
CA ARG A 664 -19.72 -34.12 17.09
C ARG A 664 -20.58 -35.33 16.82
N GLN A 665 -20.85 -35.63 15.54
CA GLN A 665 -21.66 -36.78 15.16
C GLN A 665 -21.06 -38.10 15.63
N GLN A 666 -19.74 -38.28 15.47
CA GLN A 666 -19.05 -39.50 15.92
C GLN A 666 -19.09 -39.65 17.43
N LEU A 667 -18.77 -38.60 18.18
CA LEU A 667 -18.76 -38.67 19.64
C LEU A 667 -20.17 -38.86 20.22
N SER A 668 -21.19 -38.24 19.62
CA SER A 668 -22.58 -38.49 20.01
C SER A 668 -23.00 -39.95 19.83
N ARG A 669 -22.53 -40.65 18.79
CA ARG A 669 -22.81 -42.09 18.59
C ARG A 669 -22.21 -42.97 19.70
N HIS A 670 -21.10 -42.52 20.30
CA HIS A 670 -20.43 -43.20 21.41
C HIS A 670 -20.89 -42.69 22.80
N GLY A 671 -21.92 -41.85 22.86
CA GLY A 671 -22.41 -41.28 24.13
C GLY A 671 -21.50 -40.21 24.74
N LEU A 672 -20.56 -39.66 23.99
CA LEU A 672 -19.55 -38.69 24.43
C LEU A 672 -19.84 -37.25 23.95
N ALA A 673 -21.12 -36.87 23.85
CA ALA A 673 -21.53 -35.57 23.31
C ALA A 673 -20.98 -34.38 24.13
N ASP A 674 -20.84 -34.55 25.44
CA ASP A 674 -20.36 -33.50 26.37
C ASP A 674 -18.90 -33.09 26.12
N ALA A 675 -18.11 -33.96 25.48
CA ALA A 675 -16.73 -33.66 25.10
C ALA A 675 -16.61 -32.40 24.22
N ALA A 676 -17.68 -32.05 23.49
CA ALA A 676 -17.71 -30.90 22.59
C ALA A 676 -17.93 -29.53 23.28
N GLY A 677 -18.17 -29.51 24.60
CA GLY A 677 -18.29 -28.30 25.41
C GLY A 677 -17.00 -27.85 26.10
N GLY A 678 -15.95 -28.69 26.12
CA GLY A 678 -14.72 -28.46 26.88
C GLY A 678 -13.68 -27.56 26.17
N PRO A 679 -12.72 -26.98 26.92
CA PRO A 679 -11.71 -26.05 26.37
C PRO A 679 -10.75 -26.68 25.34
N GLN A 680 -10.55 -28.00 25.38
CA GLN A 680 -9.68 -28.74 24.45
C GLN A 680 -10.40 -29.17 23.16
N TRP A 681 -11.67 -28.80 22.98
CA TRP A 681 -12.43 -29.18 21.79
C TRP A 681 -11.78 -28.65 20.50
N ARG A 682 -11.36 -27.38 20.48
CA ARG A 682 -10.74 -26.75 19.30
C ARG A 682 -9.42 -27.42 18.90
N THR A 683 -8.61 -27.84 19.86
CA THR A 683 -7.33 -28.52 19.59
C THR A 683 -7.57 -29.94 19.07
N LEU A 684 -8.59 -30.65 19.57
CA LEU A 684 -9.01 -31.94 19.03
C LEU A 684 -9.47 -31.82 17.58
N VAL A 685 -10.34 -30.86 17.24
CA VAL A 685 -10.78 -30.61 15.86
C VAL A 685 -9.59 -30.34 14.94
N ALA A 686 -8.63 -29.51 15.38
CA ALA A 686 -7.42 -29.22 14.63
C ALA A 686 -6.54 -30.46 14.41
N ARG A 687 -6.40 -31.33 15.43
CA ARG A 687 -5.64 -32.58 15.34
C ARG A 687 -6.29 -33.59 14.38
N VAL A 688 -7.62 -33.73 14.41
CA VAL A 688 -8.36 -34.56 13.45
C VAL A 688 -8.21 -34.01 12.03
N ARG A 689 -8.30 -32.69 11.84
CA ARG A 689 -8.04 -32.05 10.54
C ARG A 689 -6.63 -32.33 10.03
N GLN A 690 -5.62 -32.26 10.90
CA GLN A 690 -4.24 -32.60 10.56
C GLN A 690 -4.11 -34.06 10.11
N ALA A 691 -4.76 -35.00 10.80
CA ALA A 691 -4.77 -36.41 10.41
C ALA A 691 -5.42 -36.62 9.03
N ALA A 692 -6.56 -35.97 8.75
CA ALA A 692 -7.19 -36.02 7.43
C ALA A 692 -6.24 -35.55 6.30
N LEU A 693 -5.49 -34.48 6.55
CA LEU A 693 -4.52 -33.91 5.61
C LEU A 693 -3.28 -34.80 5.39
N ALA A 694 -2.95 -35.61 6.39
CA ALA A 694 -1.92 -36.66 6.31
C ALA A 694 -2.42 -37.96 5.64
N GLY A 695 -3.71 -38.03 5.29
CA GLY A 695 -4.31 -39.14 4.54
C GLY A 695 -4.93 -40.25 5.40
N TYR A 696 -5.12 -40.02 6.70
CA TYR A 696 -5.81 -40.96 7.58
C TYR A 696 -7.32 -40.95 7.34
N ASP A 697 -7.96 -42.11 7.48
CA ASP A 697 -9.41 -42.19 7.63
C ASP A 697 -9.79 -41.70 9.03
N VAL A 698 -10.27 -40.46 9.10
CA VAL A 698 -10.57 -39.79 10.37
C VAL A 698 -11.71 -40.44 11.16
N ALA A 699 -12.67 -41.10 10.50
CA ALA A 699 -13.75 -41.77 11.23
C ALA A 699 -13.20 -43.00 11.95
N ALA A 700 -12.47 -43.85 11.24
CA ALA A 700 -11.81 -45.01 11.81
C ALA A 700 -10.78 -44.62 12.89
N LEU A 701 -10.01 -43.56 12.67
CA LEU A 701 -8.99 -43.09 13.61
C LEU A 701 -9.60 -42.58 14.93
N VAL A 702 -10.72 -41.86 14.86
CA VAL A 702 -11.43 -41.39 16.06
C VAL A 702 -12.05 -42.57 16.80
N ASP A 703 -12.66 -43.53 16.09
CA ASP A 703 -13.20 -44.75 16.70
C ASP A 703 -12.10 -45.55 17.40
N GLU A 704 -10.94 -45.75 16.77
CA GLU A 704 -9.79 -46.42 17.38
C GLU A 704 -9.29 -45.68 18.62
N ALA A 705 -9.17 -44.35 18.55
CA ALA A 705 -8.77 -43.53 19.70
C ALA A 705 -9.75 -43.65 20.89
N ILE A 706 -11.06 -43.75 20.64
CA ILE A 706 -12.06 -43.95 21.70
C ILE A 706 -11.88 -45.31 22.38
N HIS A 707 -11.66 -46.38 21.60
CA HIS A 707 -11.59 -47.75 22.10
C HIS A 707 -10.21 -48.18 22.63
N LEU A 708 -9.17 -47.35 22.45
CA LEU A 708 -7.80 -47.68 22.86
C LEU A 708 -7.67 -48.00 24.36
N ARG A 709 -8.48 -47.34 25.21
CA ARG A 709 -8.60 -47.62 26.65
C ARG A 709 -9.91 -47.01 27.19
N ALA A 710 -10.45 -47.54 28.28
CA ALA A 710 -11.57 -46.92 29.02
C ALA A 710 -11.28 -45.44 29.34
N MET A 711 -12.34 -44.62 29.42
CA MET A 711 -12.27 -43.17 29.64
C MET A 711 -13.08 -42.72 30.86
N ASP A 712 -13.45 -43.66 31.72
CA ASP A 712 -14.35 -43.43 32.86
C ASP A 712 -13.73 -42.52 33.94
N ASP A 713 -12.40 -42.38 33.93
CA ASP A 713 -11.57 -41.56 34.84
C ASP A 713 -11.05 -40.26 34.21
N ALA A 714 -11.50 -39.90 33.01
CA ALA A 714 -10.95 -38.77 32.26
C ALA A 714 -11.55 -37.41 32.68
N ASP A 715 -10.71 -36.49 33.19
CA ASP A 715 -11.10 -35.08 33.47
C ASP A 715 -11.54 -34.32 32.20
N SER A 716 -11.03 -34.71 31.03
CA SER A 716 -11.42 -34.16 29.73
C SER A 716 -11.33 -35.24 28.64
N THR A 717 -12.49 -35.75 28.23
CA THR A 717 -12.61 -36.72 27.12
C THR A 717 -11.95 -36.19 25.85
N ALA A 718 -12.12 -34.89 25.53
CA ALA A 718 -11.53 -34.28 24.35
C ALA A 718 -10.00 -34.26 24.40
N ALA A 719 -9.41 -33.99 25.58
CA ALA A 719 -7.96 -34.01 25.76
C ALA A 719 -7.37 -35.43 25.60
N VAL A 720 -8.07 -36.44 26.15
CA VAL A 720 -7.67 -37.84 26.03
C VAL A 720 -7.69 -38.29 24.57
N ILE A 721 -8.78 -38.03 23.84
CA ILE A 721 -8.89 -38.38 22.41
C ILE A 721 -7.80 -37.64 21.61
N HIS A 722 -7.57 -36.35 21.88
CA HIS A 722 -6.51 -35.59 21.21
C HIS A 722 -5.13 -36.23 21.40
N TRP A 723 -4.78 -36.62 22.63
CA TRP A 723 -3.52 -37.29 22.94
C TRP A 723 -3.40 -38.65 22.23
N ARG A 724 -4.46 -39.47 22.28
CA ARG A 724 -4.48 -40.80 21.65
C ARG A 724 -4.33 -40.72 20.13
N ILE A 725 -4.98 -39.77 19.48
CA ILE A 725 -4.78 -39.52 18.04
C ILE A 725 -3.31 -39.15 17.77
N GLY A 726 -2.68 -38.34 18.62
CA GLY A 726 -1.24 -38.06 18.53
C GLY A 726 -0.40 -39.33 18.58
N VAL A 727 -0.64 -40.22 19.54
CA VAL A 727 0.06 -41.52 19.65
C VAL A 727 -0.08 -42.37 18.39
N LEU A 728 -1.28 -42.42 17.80
CA LEU A 728 -1.56 -43.22 16.60
C LEU A 728 -0.93 -42.62 15.31
N THR A 729 -0.66 -41.31 15.28
CA THR A 729 -0.28 -40.60 14.06
C THR A 729 1.14 -40.04 14.05
N ASP A 730 1.75 -39.75 15.21
CA ASP A 730 3.03 -39.03 15.30
C ASP A 730 4.25 -39.93 14.94
N ASN A 731 4.08 -41.27 14.93
CA ASN A 731 5.15 -42.25 14.62
C ASN A 731 4.97 -43.01 13.29
N THR A 732 3.98 -42.63 12.48
CA THR A 732 3.57 -43.34 11.27
C THR A 732 3.88 -42.52 10.02
N THR A 733 4.39 -43.17 8.96
CA THR A 733 4.71 -42.46 7.70
C THR A 733 3.39 -42.01 7.05
N PRO A 734 3.23 -40.72 6.68
CA PRO A 734 1.99 -40.21 6.11
C PRO A 734 1.52 -41.03 4.89
N LEU A 735 0.25 -41.43 4.89
CA LEU A 735 -0.39 -42.19 3.81
C LEU A 735 -0.70 -41.24 2.65
N ARG A 736 0.23 -41.09 1.69
CA ARG A 736 0.06 -40.29 0.45
C ARG A 736 -0.62 -38.92 0.65
N HIS A 737 0.15 -37.85 0.80
CA HIS A 737 -0.40 -36.48 0.79
C HIS A 737 -1.21 -36.21 -0.49
N ARG A 738 -2.54 -36.06 -0.34
CA ARG A 738 -3.47 -35.73 -1.44
C ARG A 738 -3.74 -34.22 -1.59
N GLY A 739 -3.23 -33.41 -0.65
CA GLY A 739 -3.43 -31.97 -0.59
C GLY A 739 -4.79 -31.57 0.01
N PRO A 740 -4.97 -30.30 0.42
CA PRO A 740 -6.14 -29.87 1.19
C PRO A 740 -7.49 -30.13 0.52
N LEU A 741 -7.56 -29.95 -0.80
CA LEU A 741 -8.80 -30.09 -1.60
C LEU A 741 -9.31 -31.53 -1.68
N ALA A 742 -8.43 -32.51 -1.49
CA ALA A 742 -8.76 -33.94 -1.58
C ALA A 742 -9.00 -34.57 -0.19
N SER A 743 -8.77 -33.81 0.88
CA SER A 743 -8.89 -34.26 2.27
C SER A 743 -10.11 -33.64 2.96
N LEU A 744 -11.24 -33.52 2.24
CA LEU A 744 -12.49 -33.05 2.84
C LEU A 744 -13.10 -34.14 3.75
N PRO A 745 -13.70 -33.79 4.90
CA PRO A 745 -14.31 -34.76 5.80
C PRO A 745 -15.53 -35.43 5.12
N PRO A 746 -15.74 -36.75 5.32
CA PRO A 746 -16.87 -37.49 4.75
C PRO A 746 -18.15 -37.25 5.58
N THR A 747 -18.64 -36.01 5.58
CA THR A 747 -19.89 -35.60 6.24
C THR A 747 -20.81 -34.91 5.25
N GLU A 748 -22.08 -34.71 5.64
CA GLU A 748 -23.04 -33.88 4.92
C GLU A 748 -23.48 -32.69 5.78
N GLY A 749 -23.83 -31.58 5.13
CA GLY A 749 -24.28 -30.36 5.79
C GLY A 749 -23.81 -29.07 5.14
N PRO A 750 -24.22 -27.90 5.68
CA PRO A 750 -23.95 -26.60 5.08
C PRO A 750 -22.46 -26.28 4.89
N ALA A 751 -21.61 -26.64 5.86
CA ALA A 751 -20.19 -26.31 5.82
C ALA A 751 -19.44 -27.12 4.75
N ILE A 752 -19.76 -28.41 4.61
CA ILE A 752 -19.12 -29.26 3.59
C ILE A 752 -19.60 -28.89 2.18
N GLU A 753 -20.84 -28.43 2.03
CA GLU A 753 -21.34 -27.89 0.76
C GLU A 753 -20.51 -26.67 0.33
N VAL A 754 -20.33 -25.69 1.22
CA VAL A 754 -19.47 -24.53 0.97
C VAL A 754 -18.03 -24.95 0.65
N ALA A 755 -17.47 -25.92 1.38
CA ALA A 755 -16.12 -26.40 1.13
C ALA A 755 -15.99 -27.06 -0.25
N ARG A 756 -17.00 -27.81 -0.71
CA ARG A 756 -17.04 -28.43 -2.05
C ARG A 756 -17.16 -27.38 -3.14
N GLN A 757 -18.07 -26.41 -3.01
CA GLN A 757 -18.25 -25.30 -3.96
C GLN A 757 -16.95 -24.48 -4.09
N THR A 758 -16.40 -24.05 -2.95
CA THR A 758 -15.15 -23.27 -2.90
C THR A 758 -13.98 -24.08 -3.46
N GLY A 759 -13.91 -25.38 -3.18
CA GLY A 759 -12.89 -26.27 -3.72
C GLY A 759 -12.91 -26.36 -5.25
N GLU A 760 -14.09 -26.34 -5.88
CA GLU A 760 -14.19 -26.30 -7.35
C GLU A 760 -13.73 -24.96 -7.92
N LEU A 761 -14.05 -23.84 -7.27
CA LEU A 761 -13.53 -22.52 -7.66
C LEU A 761 -12.00 -22.46 -7.57
N ILE A 762 -11.41 -23.04 -6.52
CA ILE A 762 -9.95 -23.17 -6.38
C ILE A 762 -9.37 -23.99 -7.55
N ARG A 763 -9.97 -25.13 -7.92
CA ARG A 763 -9.52 -25.94 -9.07
C ARG A 763 -9.62 -25.18 -10.39
N ARG A 764 -10.69 -24.39 -10.58
CA ARG A 764 -10.82 -23.50 -11.75
C ARG A 764 -9.68 -22.49 -11.79
N ARG A 765 -9.43 -21.80 -10.67
CA ARG A 765 -8.33 -20.83 -10.57
C ARG A 765 -6.96 -21.47 -10.83
N TRP A 766 -6.72 -22.71 -10.39
CA TRP A 766 -5.50 -23.46 -10.74
C TRP A 766 -5.36 -23.71 -12.24
N ARG A 767 -6.46 -23.99 -12.96
CA ARG A 767 -6.45 -24.12 -14.43
C ARG A 767 -6.14 -22.79 -15.11
N ASP A 768 -6.68 -21.69 -14.59
CA ASP A 768 -6.42 -20.34 -15.10
C ASP A 768 -4.95 -19.96 -14.90
N LEU A 769 -4.38 -20.23 -13.72
CA LEU A 769 -2.95 -20.02 -13.43
C LEU A 769 -2.05 -20.85 -14.35
N ARG A 770 -2.37 -22.13 -14.56
CA ARG A 770 -1.63 -22.99 -15.48
C ARG A 770 -1.63 -22.42 -16.90
N THR A 771 -2.78 -21.93 -17.35
CA THR A 771 -2.94 -21.32 -18.68
C THR A 771 -2.12 -20.05 -18.80
N ALA A 772 -2.15 -19.18 -17.78
CA ALA A 772 -1.35 -17.96 -17.74
C ALA A 772 0.16 -18.28 -17.82
N LEU A 773 0.65 -19.20 -16.97
CA LEU A 773 2.05 -19.65 -16.98
C LEU A 773 2.48 -20.29 -18.31
N ALA A 774 1.54 -20.91 -19.03
CA ALA A 774 1.82 -21.52 -20.33
C ALA A 774 2.03 -20.49 -21.46
N VAL A 775 1.58 -19.25 -21.28
CA VAL A 775 1.78 -18.17 -22.27
C VAL A 775 2.73 -17.07 -21.77
N THR A 776 3.11 -17.09 -20.48
CA THR A 776 4.07 -16.13 -19.91
C THR A 776 5.44 -16.25 -20.58
N THR A 777 5.94 -15.12 -21.07
CA THR A 777 7.31 -14.94 -21.59
C THR A 777 8.23 -14.23 -20.61
N GLN A 778 7.68 -13.69 -19.51
CA GLN A 778 8.44 -13.01 -18.46
C GLN A 778 9.20 -14.00 -17.59
N ALA A 779 10.42 -13.63 -17.20
CA ALA A 779 11.17 -14.38 -16.20
C ALA A 779 10.47 -14.27 -14.84
N LEU A 780 10.29 -15.40 -14.16
CA LEU A 780 9.71 -15.49 -12.82
C LEU A 780 10.85 -15.65 -11.82
N PRO A 781 11.17 -14.65 -10.98
CA PRO A 781 12.34 -14.70 -10.09
C PRO A 781 12.34 -15.93 -9.18
N TRP A 782 11.19 -16.26 -8.57
CA TRP A 782 11.04 -17.44 -7.71
C TRP A 782 11.15 -18.78 -8.46
N ALA A 783 11.01 -18.79 -9.79
CA ALA A 783 11.08 -20.01 -10.60
C ALA A 783 12.51 -20.36 -11.04
N GLU A 784 13.50 -19.54 -10.69
CA GLU A 784 14.92 -19.79 -11.01
C GLU A 784 15.37 -21.18 -10.52
N ALA A 785 14.90 -21.60 -9.34
CA ALA A 785 15.18 -22.92 -8.77
C ALA A 785 14.60 -24.11 -9.58
N LEU A 786 13.53 -23.89 -10.36
CA LEU A 786 13.00 -24.90 -11.30
C LEU A 786 13.78 -24.91 -12.64
N GLY A 787 14.55 -23.85 -12.91
CA GLY A 787 15.18 -23.57 -14.19
C GLY A 787 14.18 -23.12 -15.26
N PRO A 788 14.67 -22.76 -16.47
CA PRO A 788 13.83 -22.30 -17.55
C PRO A 788 12.84 -23.39 -17.98
N ARG A 789 11.69 -22.96 -18.51
CA ARG A 789 10.66 -23.85 -19.01
C ARG A 789 11.22 -24.69 -20.18
N PRO A 790 11.10 -26.04 -20.13
CA PRO A 790 11.52 -26.91 -21.21
C PRO A 790 10.73 -26.71 -22.51
N ILE A 791 11.36 -27.05 -23.64
CA ILE A 791 10.72 -27.05 -24.97
C ILE A 791 9.95 -28.36 -25.22
N GLU A 792 10.44 -29.46 -24.66
CA GLU A 792 9.83 -30.79 -24.82
C GLU A 792 8.45 -30.82 -24.13
N PRO A 793 7.38 -31.28 -24.82
CA PRO A 793 6.01 -31.18 -24.31
C PRO A 793 5.74 -31.84 -22.95
N ASP A 794 6.29 -33.03 -22.69
CA ASP A 794 6.05 -33.77 -21.45
C ASP A 794 6.78 -33.15 -20.25
N GLU A 795 8.01 -32.69 -20.45
CA GLU A 795 8.79 -31.94 -19.47
C GLU A 795 8.20 -30.56 -19.22
N ALA A 796 7.74 -29.86 -20.27
CA ALA A 796 7.04 -28.58 -20.14
C ALA A 796 5.74 -28.75 -19.34
N SER A 797 5.00 -29.83 -19.58
CA SER A 797 3.80 -30.16 -18.81
C SER A 797 4.10 -30.46 -17.33
N ALA A 798 5.21 -31.14 -17.05
CA ALA A 798 5.68 -31.40 -15.69
C ALA A 798 6.15 -30.12 -14.98
N TRP A 799 6.89 -29.26 -15.69
CA TRP A 799 7.30 -27.93 -15.20
C TRP A 799 6.08 -27.08 -14.88
N LEU A 800 5.09 -27.01 -15.79
CA LEU A 800 3.84 -26.27 -15.58
C LEU A 800 3.06 -26.79 -14.37
N THR A 801 3.10 -28.09 -14.10
CA THR A 801 2.44 -28.68 -12.92
C THR A 801 3.10 -28.22 -11.62
N ALA A 802 4.44 -28.24 -11.56
CA ALA A 802 5.20 -27.73 -10.42
C ALA A 802 4.99 -26.22 -10.24
N ALA A 803 5.18 -25.45 -11.31
CA ALA A 803 5.02 -24.00 -11.31
C ALA A 803 3.61 -23.59 -10.87
N THR A 804 2.56 -24.24 -11.38
CA THR A 804 1.17 -23.95 -10.98
C THR A 804 0.94 -24.18 -9.48
N ALA A 805 1.46 -25.29 -8.93
CA ALA A 805 1.29 -25.59 -7.50
C ALA A 805 2.00 -24.56 -6.60
N ILE A 806 3.18 -24.09 -7.02
CA ILE A 806 3.93 -23.05 -6.33
C ILE A 806 3.22 -21.70 -6.45
N THR A 807 2.85 -21.29 -7.66
CA THR A 807 2.10 -20.04 -7.87
C THR A 807 0.79 -20.03 -7.10
N ALA A 808 0.08 -21.17 -7.05
CA ALA A 808 -1.15 -21.30 -6.27
C ALA A 808 -0.91 -21.15 -4.77
N TYR A 809 0.17 -21.73 -4.23
CA TYR A 809 0.56 -21.54 -2.83
C TYR A 809 0.91 -20.07 -2.55
N ARG A 810 1.72 -19.46 -3.44
CA ARG A 810 2.16 -18.07 -3.32
C ARG A 810 0.99 -17.08 -3.39
N GLU A 811 0.04 -17.27 -4.32
CA GLU A 811 -1.17 -16.45 -4.39
C GLU A 811 -2.05 -16.63 -3.14
N ARG A 812 -2.18 -17.87 -2.64
CA ARG A 812 -3.02 -18.17 -1.47
C ARG A 812 -2.50 -17.53 -0.17
N TYR A 813 -1.19 -17.41 -0.02
CA TYR A 813 -0.57 -16.85 1.18
C TYR A 813 0.12 -15.50 0.92
N GLU A 814 -0.20 -14.87 -0.21
CA GLU A 814 0.22 -13.51 -0.58
C GLU A 814 1.74 -13.28 -0.48
N LEU A 815 2.53 -14.25 -0.96
CA LEU A 815 3.99 -14.19 -0.87
C LEU A 815 4.58 -13.15 -1.84
N PRO A 816 5.48 -12.25 -1.37
CA PRO A 816 6.12 -11.24 -2.22
C PRO A 816 6.87 -11.84 -3.42
N GLU A 817 6.92 -11.15 -4.56
CA GLU A 817 7.57 -11.69 -5.78
C GLU A 817 9.06 -12.02 -5.63
N HIS A 818 9.75 -11.35 -4.71
CA HIS A 818 11.18 -11.49 -4.47
C HIS A 818 11.55 -12.59 -3.45
N THR A 819 10.59 -13.18 -2.74
CA THR A 819 10.85 -14.35 -1.89
C THR A 819 11.04 -15.62 -2.72
N ASP A 820 11.80 -16.56 -2.17
CA ASP A 820 12.11 -17.86 -2.79
C ASP A 820 10.85 -18.63 -3.22
N MET A 821 11.03 -19.67 -4.04
CA MET A 821 9.97 -20.55 -4.57
C MET A 821 8.90 -20.88 -3.52
N LEU A 822 9.34 -21.22 -2.30
CA LEU A 822 8.50 -21.38 -1.11
C LEU A 822 9.22 -20.77 0.11
N GLU A 823 8.46 -20.17 1.03
CA GLU A 823 8.99 -19.74 2.34
C GLU A 823 9.24 -20.91 3.31
N GLU A 824 9.62 -20.61 4.56
CA GLU A 824 9.73 -21.60 5.63
C GLU A 824 8.44 -22.42 5.78
N ARG A 825 8.62 -23.73 5.97
CA ARG A 825 7.49 -24.66 6.11
C ARG A 825 6.61 -24.22 7.29
N PRO A 826 5.30 -24.01 7.08
CA PRO A 826 4.40 -23.56 8.14
C PRO A 826 4.40 -24.48 9.37
N PRO A 827 4.21 -23.94 10.59
CA PRO A 827 4.17 -24.74 11.81
C PRO A 827 2.97 -25.71 11.81
N ALA A 828 3.05 -26.76 12.61
CA ALA A 828 1.99 -27.78 12.72
C ALA A 828 0.62 -27.20 13.11
N SER A 829 0.60 -26.08 13.85
CA SER A 829 -0.62 -25.36 14.23
C SER A 829 -1.40 -24.80 13.03
N ARG A 830 -0.74 -24.64 11.86
CA ARG A 830 -1.36 -24.23 10.59
C ARG A 830 -1.44 -25.40 9.62
N ALA A 831 -2.20 -26.43 9.99
CA ALA A 831 -2.25 -27.71 9.27
C ALA A 831 -2.58 -27.57 7.77
N ASP A 832 -3.58 -26.78 7.40
CA ASP A 832 -3.96 -26.57 5.99
C ASP A 832 -2.87 -25.84 5.18
N ALA A 833 -2.24 -24.81 5.75
CA ALA A 833 -1.12 -24.11 5.12
C ALA A 833 0.10 -25.03 4.95
N ARG A 834 0.40 -25.83 5.98
CA ARG A 834 1.46 -26.83 5.91
C ARG A 834 1.19 -27.87 4.84
N ALA A 835 -0.04 -28.36 4.73
CA ALA A 835 -0.44 -29.33 3.70
C ALA A 835 -0.40 -28.74 2.28
N ALA A 836 -0.75 -27.46 2.12
CA ALA A 836 -0.62 -26.75 0.84
C ALA A 836 0.87 -26.57 0.46
N TRP A 837 1.73 -26.20 1.42
CA TRP A 837 3.17 -26.11 1.24
C TRP A 837 3.77 -27.47 0.85
N ASP A 838 3.41 -28.54 1.59
CA ASP A 838 3.89 -29.91 1.34
C ASP A 838 3.49 -30.39 -0.05
N HIS A 839 2.28 -30.03 -0.51
CA HIS A 839 1.82 -30.34 -1.87
C HIS A 839 2.65 -29.60 -2.93
N ALA A 840 2.87 -28.30 -2.78
CA ALA A 840 3.68 -27.51 -3.71
C ALA A 840 5.13 -28.01 -3.76
N ARG A 841 5.73 -28.28 -2.59
CA ARG A 841 7.09 -28.83 -2.46
C ARG A 841 7.19 -30.20 -3.13
N LEU A 842 6.19 -31.07 -2.97
CA LEU A 842 6.16 -32.38 -3.60
C LEU A 842 6.12 -32.30 -5.13
N GLN A 843 5.34 -31.38 -5.72
CA GLN A 843 5.32 -31.22 -7.17
C GLN A 843 6.65 -30.70 -7.71
N ALA A 844 7.26 -29.74 -7.01
CA ALA A 844 8.61 -29.25 -7.34
C ALA A 844 9.64 -30.37 -7.30
N ASP A 845 9.66 -31.15 -6.21
CA ASP A 845 10.57 -32.30 -6.04
C ASP A 845 10.40 -33.34 -7.13
N ARG A 846 9.16 -33.66 -7.53
CA ARG A 846 8.88 -34.62 -8.60
C ARG A 846 9.45 -34.17 -9.94
N TYR A 847 9.27 -32.90 -10.27
CA TYR A 847 9.82 -32.31 -11.48
C TYR A 847 11.36 -32.28 -11.45
N LEU A 848 11.97 -31.76 -10.38
CA LEU A 848 13.43 -31.70 -10.24
C LEU A 848 14.06 -33.09 -10.26
N SER A 849 13.46 -34.06 -9.58
CA SER A 849 13.93 -35.45 -9.60
C SER A 849 13.77 -36.11 -10.98
N ARG A 850 12.76 -35.73 -11.78
CA ARG A 850 12.62 -36.19 -13.17
C ARG A 850 13.73 -35.59 -14.03
N ARG A 851 13.88 -34.26 -14.01
CA ARG A 851 14.93 -33.53 -14.74
C ARG A 851 16.33 -34.08 -14.46
N LEU A 852 16.66 -34.33 -13.19
CA LEU A 852 17.96 -34.90 -12.78
C LEU A 852 18.16 -36.37 -13.22
N ARG A 853 17.09 -37.13 -13.50
CA ARG A 853 17.17 -38.50 -14.03
C ARG A 853 17.49 -38.52 -15.53
N ASP A 854 17.15 -37.46 -16.24
CA ASP A 854 17.26 -37.35 -17.69
C ASP A 854 18.58 -36.69 -18.14
N LEU A 855 19.41 -36.19 -17.19
CA LEU A 855 20.77 -35.68 -17.47
C LEU A 855 21.79 -36.82 -17.62
N ASP A 856 22.61 -36.75 -18.67
CA ASP A 856 23.81 -37.57 -18.83
C ASP A 856 24.95 -37.10 -17.89
N ASP A 857 26.04 -37.89 -17.80
CA ASP A 857 27.15 -37.61 -16.88
C ASP A 857 27.93 -36.32 -17.22
N ASP A 858 27.94 -35.88 -18.48
CA ASP A 858 28.55 -34.60 -18.90
C ASP A 858 27.68 -33.40 -18.51
N GLN A 859 26.36 -33.53 -18.67
CA GLN A 859 25.36 -32.55 -18.22
C GLN A 859 25.36 -32.40 -16.70
N LEU A 860 25.49 -33.51 -15.96
CA LEU A 860 25.65 -33.52 -14.50
C LEU A 860 26.94 -32.79 -14.07
N THR A 861 28.05 -33.01 -14.79
CA THR A 861 29.33 -32.35 -14.52
C THR A 861 29.27 -30.85 -14.78
N LYS A 862 28.61 -30.42 -15.86
CA LYS A 862 28.37 -29.00 -16.18
C LYS A 862 27.43 -28.32 -15.18
N LEU A 863 26.41 -29.04 -14.71
CA LEU A 863 25.52 -28.56 -13.64
C LEU A 863 26.30 -28.41 -12.32
N ASP A 864 27.10 -29.40 -11.95
CA ASP A 864 28.00 -29.35 -10.79
C ASP A 864 28.98 -28.18 -10.87
N ALA A 865 29.57 -27.91 -12.03
CA ALA A 865 30.45 -26.77 -12.25
C ALA A 865 29.72 -25.42 -12.13
N ARG A 866 28.50 -25.31 -12.65
CA ARG A 866 27.65 -24.11 -12.50
C ARG A 866 27.25 -23.88 -11.04
N MET A 867 26.90 -24.94 -10.33
CA MET A 867 26.54 -24.87 -8.91
C MET A 867 27.76 -24.53 -8.04
N ALA A 868 28.94 -25.07 -8.35
CA ALA A 868 30.20 -24.70 -7.71
C ALA A 868 30.57 -23.24 -7.96
N ALA A 869 30.41 -22.73 -9.19
CA ALA A 869 30.64 -21.33 -9.51
C ALA A 869 29.65 -20.38 -8.80
N ALA A 870 28.38 -20.79 -8.66
CA ALA A 870 27.38 -20.05 -7.87
C ALA A 870 27.68 -20.09 -6.36
N ILE A 871 28.42 -21.10 -5.89
CA ILE A 871 28.93 -21.20 -4.53
C ILE A 871 30.19 -20.33 -4.34
N GLU A 872 31.04 -20.19 -5.36
CA GLU A 872 32.26 -19.37 -5.31
C GLU A 872 32.03 -17.87 -5.53
N ALA A 873 30.94 -17.46 -6.20
CA ALA A 873 30.52 -16.07 -6.36
C ALA A 873 29.99 -15.48 -5.04
N ARG A 874 30.92 -15.01 -4.20
CA ARG A 874 30.76 -14.79 -2.76
C ARG A 874 30.59 -13.31 -2.36
N PRO A 875 29.70 -12.98 -1.41
CA PRO A 875 29.93 -11.93 -0.42
C PRO A 875 30.64 -12.54 0.80
N VAL A 876 31.85 -12.07 1.13
CA VAL A 876 32.64 -12.56 2.27
C VAL A 876 32.03 -11.99 3.55
N PHE A 877 31.27 -12.79 4.30
CA PHE A 877 30.89 -12.47 5.68
C PHE A 877 31.88 -13.11 6.66
N ASP A 878 32.53 -12.30 7.50
CA ASP A 878 33.39 -12.76 8.60
C ASP A 878 32.62 -12.67 9.94
N PRO A 879 32.30 -13.80 10.59
CA PRO A 879 31.60 -13.82 11.87
C PRO A 879 32.34 -13.06 12.99
N SER A 880 33.68 -12.98 12.90
CA SER A 880 34.49 -12.31 13.91
C SER A 880 34.29 -10.79 13.91
N GLU A 881 33.94 -10.20 12.75
CA GLU A 881 33.62 -8.78 12.63
C GLU A 881 32.29 -8.42 13.30
N LEU A 882 31.28 -9.28 13.19
CA LEU A 882 29.99 -9.08 13.87
C LEU A 882 30.15 -9.21 15.39
N GLU A 883 30.94 -10.17 15.86
CA GLU A 883 31.23 -10.31 17.28
C GLU A 883 32.08 -9.16 17.83
N ALA A 884 33.03 -8.63 17.06
CA ALA A 884 33.78 -7.44 17.41
C ALA A 884 32.85 -6.22 17.49
N ALA A 885 32.01 -5.99 16.48
CA ALA A 885 31.06 -4.87 16.45
C ALA A 885 30.04 -4.94 17.61
N ARG A 886 29.55 -6.14 17.97
CA ARG A 886 28.68 -6.35 19.13
C ARG A 886 29.41 -6.10 20.46
N ARG A 887 30.68 -6.50 20.57
CA ARG A 887 31.51 -6.20 21.75
C ARG A 887 31.74 -4.70 21.89
N ASP A 888 32.05 -4.01 20.80
CA ASP A 888 32.27 -2.57 20.79
C ASP A 888 30.99 -1.80 21.12
N LEU A 889 29.84 -2.22 20.57
CA LEU A 889 28.53 -1.65 20.91
C LEU A 889 28.20 -1.88 22.38
N SER A 890 28.40 -3.09 22.90
CA SER A 890 28.17 -3.43 24.31
C SER A 890 29.10 -2.66 25.25
N ALA A 891 30.34 -2.38 24.83
CA ALA A 891 31.28 -1.57 25.61
C ALA A 891 30.83 -0.10 25.67
N ILE A 892 30.37 0.46 24.55
CA ILE A 892 29.84 1.83 24.50
C ILE A 892 28.50 1.96 25.23
N GLU A 893 27.62 0.98 25.14
CA GLU A 893 26.35 0.96 25.88
C GLU A 893 26.58 0.89 27.40
N ARG A 894 27.64 0.20 27.85
CA ARG A 894 28.07 0.20 29.26
C ARG A 894 28.64 1.54 29.73
N LEU A 895 29.31 2.28 28.84
CA LEU A 895 29.81 3.64 29.14
C LEU A 895 28.69 4.71 29.15
N SER A 896 27.53 4.43 28.54
CA SER A 896 26.44 5.38 28.32
C SER A 896 25.38 5.43 29.43
N ALA A 897 25.66 4.94 30.63
CA ALA A 897 24.72 4.92 31.76
C ALA A 897 24.49 6.29 32.44
N MET A 898 24.99 7.38 31.86
CA MET A 898 24.76 8.78 32.25
C MET A 898 24.54 9.66 30.99
N PRO A 899 23.90 10.85 31.07
CA PRO A 899 23.61 11.65 29.88
C PRO A 899 24.92 12.21 29.31
N ALA A 900 25.39 11.58 28.23
CA ALA A 900 26.64 11.91 27.56
C ALA A 900 26.40 12.76 26.31
N GLY A 901 27.36 13.64 25.98
CA GLY A 901 27.31 14.54 24.83
C GLY A 901 27.18 13.85 23.46
N THR A 902 26.83 14.64 22.45
CA THR A 902 26.49 14.24 21.06
C THR A 902 27.45 13.25 20.41
N ALA A 903 28.77 13.33 20.67
CA ALA A 903 29.78 12.46 20.06
C ALA A 903 29.66 10.97 20.44
N ILE A 904 29.32 10.65 21.70
CA ILE A 904 29.17 9.25 22.16
C ILE A 904 27.87 8.66 21.62
N SER A 905 26.82 9.48 21.52
CA SER A 905 25.54 9.09 20.91
C SER A 905 25.68 8.78 19.41
N ASP A 906 26.48 9.55 18.69
CA ASP A 906 26.78 9.29 17.27
C ASP A 906 27.63 8.02 17.08
N GLN A 907 28.62 7.78 17.95
CA GLN A 907 29.44 6.58 17.89
C GLN A 907 28.63 5.31 18.22
N ARG A 908 27.72 5.39 19.20
CA ARG A 908 26.74 4.33 19.51
C ARG A 908 25.82 4.06 18.32
N ARG A 909 25.29 5.10 17.68
CA ARG A 909 24.42 4.97 16.49
C ARG A 909 25.15 4.32 15.31
N ARG A 910 26.41 4.71 15.04
CA ARG A 910 27.27 4.09 14.01
C ARG A 910 27.55 2.62 14.27
N LEU A 911 27.87 2.25 15.52
CA LEU A 911 28.11 0.85 15.88
C LEU A 911 26.85 0.00 15.81
N ARG A 912 25.69 0.54 16.21
CA ARG A 912 24.40 -0.15 16.08
C ARG A 912 24.04 -0.40 14.61
N ARG A 913 24.17 0.60 13.74
CA ARG A 913 24.02 0.45 12.28
C ARG A 913 25.01 -0.57 11.69
N ARG A 914 26.25 -0.59 12.16
CA ARG A 914 27.26 -1.58 11.72
C ARG A 914 26.90 -3.00 12.14
N VAL A 915 26.39 -3.19 13.37
CA VAL A 915 25.86 -4.49 13.82
C VAL A 915 24.67 -4.92 12.98
N GLU A 916 23.69 -4.04 12.76
CA GLU A 916 22.51 -4.31 11.93
C GLU A 916 22.89 -4.67 10.48
N THR A 917 23.85 -3.95 9.88
CA THR A 917 24.36 -4.23 8.53
C THR A 917 25.04 -5.60 8.47
N LEU A 918 25.87 -5.93 9.45
CA LEU A 918 26.54 -7.23 9.55
C LEU A 918 25.55 -8.36 9.87
N GLU A 919 24.46 -8.09 10.59
CA GLU A 919 23.37 -9.03 10.80
C GLU A 919 22.56 -9.28 9.53
N HIS A 920 22.29 -8.24 8.72
CA HIS A 920 21.68 -8.40 7.41
C HIS A 920 22.59 -9.19 6.45
N ALA A 921 23.89 -8.91 6.45
CA ALA A 921 24.87 -9.70 5.71
C ALA A 921 24.93 -11.16 6.21
N ARG A 922 24.80 -11.38 7.53
CA ARG A 922 24.70 -12.73 8.12
C ARG A 922 23.43 -13.45 7.69
N LEU A 923 22.28 -12.77 7.62
CA LEU A 923 21.01 -13.35 7.18
C LEU A 923 21.07 -13.71 5.69
N SER A 924 21.57 -12.80 4.86
CA SER A 924 21.85 -13.05 3.43
C SER A 924 22.83 -14.22 3.24
N HIS A 925 23.88 -14.30 4.05
CA HIS A 925 24.84 -15.41 4.04
C HIS A 925 24.22 -16.73 4.57
N ALA A 926 23.31 -16.67 5.55
CA ALA A 926 22.60 -17.82 6.09
C ALA A 926 21.61 -18.39 5.06
N ASP A 927 20.90 -17.53 4.32
CA ASP A 927 20.03 -17.92 3.22
C ASP A 927 20.81 -18.52 2.06
N TRP A 928 22.00 -18.00 1.76
CA TRP A 928 22.90 -18.63 0.80
C TRP A 928 23.41 -20.00 1.27
N ARG A 929 23.79 -20.17 2.55
CA ARG A 929 24.18 -21.49 3.11
C ARG A 929 23.01 -22.47 3.06
N ARG A 930 21.79 -21.99 3.27
CA ARG A 930 20.55 -22.77 3.13
C ARG A 930 20.41 -23.30 1.71
N ARG A 931 20.55 -22.44 0.69
CA ARG A 931 20.53 -22.81 -0.74
C ARG A 931 21.60 -23.85 -1.10
N ALA A 932 22.81 -23.70 -0.57
CA ALA A 932 23.90 -24.67 -0.77
C ALA A 932 23.61 -26.03 -0.09
N HIS A 933 23.00 -26.02 1.10
CA HIS A 933 22.61 -27.24 1.81
C HIS A 933 21.44 -27.97 1.13
N GLU A 934 20.46 -27.25 0.58
CA GLU A 934 19.33 -27.83 -0.14
C GLU A 934 19.75 -28.47 -1.47
N ALA A 935 20.65 -27.81 -2.19
CA ALA A 935 21.34 -28.36 -3.36
C ALA A 935 22.09 -29.66 -3.03
N ALA A 936 22.89 -29.67 -1.95
CA ALA A 936 23.65 -30.83 -1.51
C ALA A 936 22.76 -31.99 -1.00
N ALA A 937 21.64 -31.68 -0.33
CA ALA A 937 20.68 -32.68 0.14
C ALA A 937 19.95 -33.37 -1.04
N THR A 938 19.58 -32.59 -2.06
CA THR A 938 18.97 -33.11 -3.29
C THR A 938 19.92 -34.06 -4.02
N ARG A 939 21.21 -33.71 -4.11
CA ARG A 939 22.26 -34.59 -4.66
C ARG A 939 22.40 -35.91 -3.90
N ARG A 940 22.51 -35.88 -2.56
CA ARG A 940 22.67 -37.09 -1.74
C ARG A 940 21.48 -38.04 -1.91
N ARG A 941 20.26 -37.51 -2.03
CA ARG A 941 19.05 -38.32 -2.25
C ARG A 941 19.08 -39.03 -3.60
N VAL A 942 19.52 -38.34 -4.66
CA VAL A 942 19.66 -38.91 -6.00
C VAL A 942 20.78 -39.96 -6.07
N GLU A 943 21.91 -39.75 -5.40
CA GLU A 943 23.00 -40.74 -5.31
C GLU A 943 22.55 -42.00 -4.55
N LEU A 944 21.77 -41.84 -3.46
CA LEU A 944 21.15 -42.95 -2.72
C LEU A 944 20.16 -43.73 -3.59
N GLU A 945 19.30 -43.05 -4.35
CA GLU A 945 18.33 -43.70 -5.25
C GLU A 945 19.00 -44.41 -6.44
N ARG A 946 20.08 -43.85 -7.02
CA ARG A 946 20.91 -44.54 -8.04
C ARG A 946 21.61 -45.79 -7.46
N ARG A 947 22.13 -45.71 -6.22
CA ARG A 947 22.75 -46.86 -5.52
C ARG A 947 21.75 -47.95 -5.14
N GLN A 948 20.52 -47.59 -4.74
CA GLN A 948 19.45 -48.55 -4.48
C GLN A 948 19.04 -49.31 -5.76
N ARG A 949 19.06 -48.66 -6.93
CA ARG A 949 18.81 -49.33 -8.22
C ARG A 949 19.96 -50.21 -8.71
N SER A 950 21.21 -49.83 -8.46
CA SER A 950 22.37 -50.70 -8.81
C SER A 950 22.43 -51.96 -7.95
N THR A 951 21.92 -51.88 -6.70
CA THR A 951 21.78 -53.04 -5.80
C THR A 951 20.55 -53.91 -6.12
N SER A 952 19.43 -53.34 -6.58
CA SER A 952 18.27 -54.13 -7.07
C SER A 952 18.45 -54.80 -8.44
N ARG A 953 19.57 -54.57 -9.14
CA ARG A 953 19.91 -55.20 -10.44
C ARG A 953 20.96 -56.32 -10.35
N ARG A 954 21.32 -56.83 -9.17
CA ARG A 954 22.17 -58.03 -9.06
C ARG A 954 21.35 -59.31 -9.32
N PRO A 955 21.70 -60.17 -10.30
CA PRO A 955 21.03 -61.44 -10.50
C PRO A 955 21.41 -62.42 -9.39
N LEU A 956 20.42 -63.07 -8.78
CA LEU A 956 20.61 -64.27 -7.97
C LEU A 956 21.11 -65.41 -8.88
N HIS A 957 22.43 -65.58 -8.98
CA HIS A 957 23.02 -66.79 -9.53
C HIS A 957 23.31 -67.81 -8.41
N ARG A 958 22.66 -68.96 -8.53
CA ARG A 958 22.89 -70.24 -7.82
C ARG A 958 24.34 -70.72 -7.96
N THR A 959 24.87 -71.31 -6.89
CA THR A 959 25.71 -72.54 -6.82
C THR A 959 26.00 -72.79 -5.32
N ALA A 960 25.85 -73.95 -4.70
CA ALA A 960 25.55 -75.33 -5.10
C ALA A 960 24.68 -75.98 -4.02
#